data_AF-A0A8J1UJA6-F1
#
_entry.id   AF-A0A8J1UJA6-F1
#
_cell.length_a   1.000
_cell.length_b   1.000
_cell.length_c   1.000
_cell.angle_alpha   90.00
_cell.angle_beta   90.00
_cell.angle_gamma   90.00
#
_symmetry.space_group_name_H-M   'P 1'
#
loop_
_entity.id
_entity.type
_entity.pdbx_description
1 polymer ?
#
loop_
_entity_poly.entity_id
_entity_poly.type
_entity_poly.pdbx_seq_one_letter_code
_entity_poly.pdbx_strand_id
1 'polypeptide(L)'
;MSIKRISSKNILDESNKQLTELPHDIFKPKTSVVNLSRNQLIALPDQINELEKSLEKLNIERNQFSNVPEQIANLKNLTWLHISNNPIDEIPENICQLVKLRSLFCWSTYITDLPFKFAQLQSLQQLDISHNKLTHLPSCVYELKNLIWLDFDDNQISEIDPKIGNLTKLKTLRVHKNKLTSLPSEISKLQLRELNVSQNNIDFKSFEEVISKLKSLEILDFERCGVSRLPESITKLVNLKTFGCFNNPLQYPPEAICTDGMQSIKSYFIETKNHARLTSKQKVVYVGETLAGKTSLIHGLTKGVSQLTRIEDRTRVLEKTNWDIASEHIEIVNYDLGGNEIYRPTHPLLLSQRAIYILTTDIYSFMKEDDKDDAFKEKIWFWLHKLQDYVPGSRVIVVATHFDLCETDKEKEDARDTLNTINQKIKAEVEKIEVDIDRKLEDAQREIKEIEGNINENNGEDIKAWRMKEERLKKLQGKILHVEDSFLISSNEDLTGVSDLKRCILKYSRENQVYVSEQMFKFMKELTHQSLCEPKRLSMREKDLSNFMTTRRSSLKNLKHKMRQKPEAYKQKKVLTLLSLMGEILYYPDQDALQDVIFHNIDRMIELLRAIFRHDRELFNNVNYDKDHIIITCCGSKQKFEDMERDFRVNAILHKGFFLYLCHNVANNEEAEIMLEVLQKFNLCFKFDSSNESLYHFPWYQTQSDGICIHQQNRYQLTLEIHFTRSIPDKYFKKVTVLLQKYIDPSGRRISTHISCGKKDYTEICVARKHSNGKYFMPVRLYGIDIEDIWRTLMDLYKDMINLLVQWPGVYYDVYLVCPHCLRTNQEDPFKYNAEAVLKLQYPKGKKKHSWKTCEKEGVKLPAALVWPVLYDPGVENKEKEDYKQDLKSYESFTRKTEVLCTNDDLQVKNGSNKDNTSGDVPIKTRLLLKHSISAQDFQSSVKPIYKRKRLLSQGDKTEAQRGIHINVHEGATMQLSVGDKSGNTIVSTRNGDRSPSEYGSGYVLDYDPSSEDDRSPIWSSIQENIWEIPFVDEDTCEDNDGKKSSEELDPNGKMPKELLRKFVKGGQSQTRPYSM
;
A
#
# COMPACT_ATOMS: atom_id res chain seq x y z
N MET A 1 10.01 34.60 -6.75
CA MET A 1 10.53 35.93 -7.19
C MET A 1 12.01 35.80 -7.48
N SER A 2 12.59 36.65 -8.35
CA SER A 2 14.00 36.52 -8.75
C SER A 2 14.95 36.97 -7.65
N ILE A 3 15.71 36.04 -7.07
CA ILE A 3 16.79 36.36 -6.12
C ILE A 3 17.93 37.03 -6.91
N LYS A 4 18.14 38.33 -6.69
CA LYS A 4 19.37 39.00 -7.14
C LYS A 4 20.55 38.37 -6.40
N ARG A 5 21.66 38.11 -7.11
CA ARG A 5 22.93 37.66 -6.51
C ARG A 5 23.39 38.68 -5.45
N ILE A 6 23.23 38.34 -4.18
CA ILE A 6 23.87 39.05 -3.06
C ILE A 6 25.34 38.61 -3.01
N SER A 7 26.26 39.54 -2.79
CA SER A 7 27.69 39.23 -2.68
C SER A 7 27.99 38.38 -1.44
N SER A 8 28.81 37.35 -1.59
CA SER A 8 29.18 36.34 -0.58
C SER A 8 30.06 36.84 0.58
N LYS A 9 29.92 38.10 1.01
CA LYS A 9 30.71 38.74 2.08
C LYS A 9 29.91 39.14 3.32
N ASN A 10 28.57 39.07 3.27
CA ASN A 10 27.68 39.55 4.33
C ASN A 10 26.75 38.43 4.88
N ILE A 11 27.19 37.17 4.81
CA ILE A 11 26.43 35.99 5.26
C ILE A 11 27.28 35.23 6.27
N LEU A 12 26.68 34.86 7.41
CA LEU A 12 27.21 33.89 8.37
C LEU A 12 26.33 32.64 8.29
N ASP A 13 26.95 31.47 8.06
CA ASP A 13 26.24 30.19 8.03
C ASP A 13 26.95 29.13 8.90
N GLU A 14 26.34 28.87 10.04
CA GLU A 14 26.77 27.90 11.04
C GLU A 14 25.73 26.77 11.19
N SER A 15 24.89 26.57 10.18
CA SER A 15 23.84 25.55 10.22
C SER A 15 24.37 24.12 10.14
N ASN A 16 23.66 23.19 10.80
CA ASN A 16 23.94 21.76 10.83
C ASN A 16 25.34 21.38 11.36
N LYS A 17 25.79 22.05 12.43
CA LYS A 17 27.11 21.85 13.06
C LYS A 17 27.06 21.24 14.47
N GLN A 18 25.87 20.88 14.96
CA GLN A 18 25.63 20.33 16.31
C GLN A 18 26.10 21.26 17.46
N LEU A 19 26.10 22.57 17.23
CA LEU A 19 26.58 23.57 18.20
C LEU A 19 25.62 23.70 19.39
N THR A 20 26.12 23.52 20.61
CA THR A 20 25.39 23.79 21.87
C THR A 20 25.48 25.27 22.28
N GLU A 21 26.55 25.95 21.86
CA GLU A 21 26.83 27.35 22.15
C GLU A 21 27.44 28.07 20.93
N LEU A 22 27.51 29.40 20.95
CA LEU A 22 28.11 30.22 19.90
C LEU A 22 29.31 31.03 20.45
N PRO A 23 30.47 31.02 19.79
CA PRO A 23 31.59 31.90 20.13
C PRO A 23 31.18 33.38 20.06
N HIS A 24 31.53 34.16 21.07
CA HIS A 24 31.18 35.59 21.14
C HIS A 24 31.63 36.39 19.88
N ASP A 25 32.83 36.11 19.37
CA ASP A 25 33.43 36.83 18.23
C ASP A 25 32.89 36.41 16.84
N ILE A 26 31.85 35.57 16.79
CA ILE A 26 31.38 35.00 15.50
C ILE A 26 30.62 36.01 14.64
N PHE A 27 29.97 36.99 15.26
CA PHE A 27 29.22 38.03 14.60
C PHE A 27 30.16 39.15 14.08
N LYS A 28 29.85 39.68 12.89
CA LYS A 28 30.69 40.69 12.22
C LYS A 28 29.82 41.87 11.81
N PRO A 29 30.15 43.14 12.10
CA PRO A 29 29.27 44.31 11.91
C PRO A 29 28.75 44.64 10.49
N LYS A 30 28.97 43.77 9.51
CA LYS A 30 28.41 43.85 8.13
C LYS A 30 27.59 42.63 7.72
N THR A 31 27.38 41.67 8.62
CA THR A 31 26.56 40.47 8.35
C THR A 31 25.09 40.86 8.23
N SER A 32 24.50 40.57 7.07
CA SER A 32 23.09 40.84 6.75
C SER A 32 22.19 39.60 6.81
N VAL A 33 22.79 38.42 6.82
CA VAL A 33 22.10 37.13 6.94
C VAL A 33 22.85 36.27 7.95
N VAL A 34 22.15 35.77 8.96
CA VAL A 34 22.67 34.81 9.96
C VAL A 34 21.84 33.54 9.87
N ASN A 35 22.51 32.41 9.62
CA ASN A 35 21.89 31.09 9.60
C ASN A 35 22.53 30.18 10.67
N LEU A 36 21.72 29.75 11.65
CA LEU A 36 22.14 28.97 12.82
C LEU A 36 21.30 27.68 12.98
N SER A 37 20.52 27.31 11.95
CA SER A 37 19.55 26.20 12.05
C SER A 37 20.20 24.81 12.17
N ARG A 38 19.50 23.84 12.76
CA ARG A 38 19.98 22.45 13.01
C ARG A 38 21.20 22.42 13.93
N ASN A 39 21.08 23.07 15.06
CA ASN A 39 22.07 23.00 16.13
C ASN A 39 21.36 22.61 17.44
N GLN A 40 22.04 22.77 18.57
CA GLN A 40 21.55 22.45 19.91
C GLN A 40 21.53 23.71 20.78
N LEU A 41 21.34 24.88 20.16
CA LEU A 41 21.41 26.17 20.84
C LEU A 41 20.17 26.38 21.72
N ILE A 42 20.41 26.68 23.00
CA ILE A 42 19.38 27.10 23.96
C ILE A 42 19.25 28.63 24.08
N ALA A 43 20.28 29.37 23.65
CA ALA A 43 20.38 30.83 23.80
C ALA A 43 21.16 31.47 22.62
N LEU A 44 20.96 32.78 22.42
CA LEU A 44 21.79 33.62 21.56
C LEU A 44 22.64 34.54 22.45
N PRO A 45 23.96 34.69 22.19
CA PRO A 45 24.80 35.56 23.01
C PRO A 45 24.62 37.03 22.60
N ASP A 46 24.81 37.94 23.57
CA ASP A 46 24.47 39.36 23.40
C ASP A 46 25.23 40.10 22.29
N GLN A 47 26.35 39.56 21.80
CA GLN A 47 27.08 40.06 20.63
C GLN A 47 26.21 40.06 19.35
N ILE A 48 25.09 39.33 19.28
CA ILE A 48 24.16 39.45 18.15
C ILE A 48 23.57 40.86 18.03
N ASN A 49 23.49 41.62 19.13
CA ASN A 49 23.03 43.01 19.14
C ASN A 49 23.95 43.95 18.34
N GLU A 50 25.23 43.60 18.13
CA GLU A 50 26.14 44.36 17.24
C GLU A 50 25.62 44.40 15.78
N LEU A 51 24.76 43.45 15.42
CA LEU A 51 24.15 43.36 14.09
C LEU A 51 22.82 44.13 13.96
N GLU A 52 22.37 44.86 14.99
CA GLU A 52 21.15 45.72 14.95
C GLU A 52 21.02 46.48 13.63
N LYS A 53 22.13 47.08 13.19
CA LYS A 53 22.19 48.00 12.06
C LYS A 53 22.38 47.31 10.70
N SER A 54 22.70 46.02 10.67
CA SER A 54 23.04 45.28 9.44
C SER A 54 22.17 44.05 9.17
N LEU A 55 21.58 43.42 10.18
CA LEU A 55 20.91 42.12 10.04
C LEU A 55 19.51 42.26 9.42
N GLU A 56 19.35 41.72 8.21
CA GLU A 56 18.07 41.68 7.49
C GLU A 56 17.36 40.34 7.63
N LYS A 57 18.08 39.25 7.93
CA LYS A 57 17.53 37.88 8.03
C LYS A 57 18.20 37.05 9.13
N LEU A 58 17.39 36.37 9.94
CA LEU A 58 17.85 35.47 11.01
C LEU A 58 17.10 34.12 10.94
N ASN A 59 17.85 33.02 10.84
CA ASN A 59 17.33 31.65 10.92
C ASN A 59 17.88 30.94 12.15
N ILE A 60 17.00 30.46 13.03
CA ILE A 60 17.33 29.60 14.19
C ILE A 60 16.49 28.30 14.21
N GLU A 61 15.93 27.88 13.07
CA GLU A 61 15.13 26.64 12.92
C GLU A 61 15.83 25.39 13.48
N ARG A 62 15.12 24.48 14.16
CA ARG A 62 15.68 23.25 14.74
C ARG A 62 16.86 23.53 15.68
N ASN A 63 16.52 24.04 16.87
CA ASN A 63 17.42 24.25 17.99
C ASN A 63 16.69 23.84 19.28
N GLN A 64 17.11 24.34 20.45
CA GLN A 64 16.55 24.01 21.76
C GLN A 64 16.07 25.27 22.50
N PHE A 65 15.69 26.32 21.77
CA PHE A 65 15.18 27.57 22.35
C PHE A 65 13.83 27.34 23.04
N SER A 66 13.75 27.55 24.36
CA SER A 66 12.51 27.47 25.13
C SER A 66 11.63 28.72 25.01
N ASN A 67 12.21 29.83 24.55
CA ASN A 67 11.58 31.14 24.40
C ASN A 67 12.21 31.86 23.21
N VAL A 68 11.54 32.87 22.65
CA VAL A 68 12.17 33.75 21.65
C VAL A 68 13.22 34.65 22.35
N PRO A 69 14.51 34.59 22.00
CA PRO A 69 15.54 35.39 22.68
C PRO A 69 15.29 36.89 22.57
N GLU A 70 15.35 37.61 23.70
CA GLU A 70 15.04 39.04 23.78
C GLU A 70 15.90 39.89 22.84
N GLN A 71 17.15 39.48 22.59
CA GLN A 71 18.08 40.14 21.67
C GLN A 71 17.50 40.26 20.25
N ILE A 72 16.61 39.36 19.83
CA ILE A 72 15.97 39.43 18.51
C ILE A 72 15.09 40.70 18.39
N ALA A 73 14.48 41.16 19.48
CA ALA A 73 13.70 42.39 19.48
C ALA A 73 14.54 43.65 19.19
N ASN A 74 15.85 43.62 19.44
CA ASN A 74 16.76 44.73 19.16
C ASN A 74 17.11 44.84 17.66
N LEU A 75 16.90 43.80 16.86
CA LEU A 75 17.30 43.75 15.45
C LEU A 75 16.34 44.54 14.54
N LYS A 76 16.22 45.86 14.72
CA LYS A 76 15.20 46.71 14.07
C LYS A 76 15.25 46.74 12.52
N ASN A 77 16.31 46.23 11.90
CA ASN A 77 16.43 46.05 10.44
C ASN A 77 15.93 44.70 9.91
N LEU A 78 15.51 43.78 10.77
CA LEU A 78 15.09 42.44 10.39
C LEU A 78 13.85 42.47 9.49
N THR A 79 13.94 41.78 8.34
CA THR A 79 12.88 41.65 7.33
C THR A 79 12.33 40.22 7.24
N TRP A 80 13.09 39.24 7.74
CA TRP A 80 12.78 37.82 7.68
C TRP A 80 13.28 37.13 8.96
N LEU A 81 12.40 36.41 9.65
CA LEU A 81 12.71 35.69 10.88
C LEU A 81 12.13 34.27 10.81
N HIS A 82 12.93 33.27 11.17
CA HIS A 82 12.52 31.86 11.20
C HIS A 82 12.99 31.21 12.51
N ILE A 83 12.02 30.78 13.33
CA ILE A 83 12.22 30.21 14.67
C ILE A 83 11.59 28.82 14.84
N SER A 84 11.01 28.25 13.78
CA SER A 84 10.31 26.96 13.77
C SER A 84 11.11 25.78 14.34
N ASN A 85 10.42 24.72 14.77
CA ASN A 85 11.04 23.53 15.38
C ASN A 85 11.93 23.89 16.59
N ASN A 86 11.37 24.66 17.51
CA ASN A 86 11.95 24.99 18.82
C ASN A 86 10.82 24.94 19.86
N PRO A 87 11.07 24.52 21.12
CA PRO A 87 10.04 24.45 22.16
C PRO A 87 9.64 25.84 22.71
N ILE A 88 9.10 26.72 21.86
CA ILE A 88 8.77 28.12 22.16
C ILE A 88 7.26 28.27 22.39
N ASP A 89 6.84 28.24 23.66
CA ASP A 89 5.42 28.27 24.03
C ASP A 89 4.72 29.64 23.78
N GLU A 90 5.48 30.75 23.70
CA GLU A 90 4.95 32.10 23.42
C GLU A 90 5.83 32.97 22.51
N ILE A 91 5.22 33.95 21.82
CA ILE A 91 5.92 35.06 21.16
C ILE A 91 5.82 36.32 22.04
N PRO A 92 6.93 36.82 22.61
CA PRO A 92 6.88 37.93 23.55
C PRO A 92 6.65 39.26 22.83
N GLU A 93 5.96 40.20 23.50
CA GLU A 93 5.47 41.46 22.92
C GLU A 93 6.55 42.30 22.21
N ASN A 94 7.77 42.27 22.71
CA ASN A 94 8.93 43.01 22.20
C ASN A 94 9.30 42.63 20.76
N ILE A 95 8.93 41.44 20.26
CA ILE A 95 9.05 41.07 18.84
C ILE A 95 8.15 41.93 17.94
N CYS A 96 7.02 42.44 18.46
CA CYS A 96 6.10 43.31 17.69
C CYS A 96 6.74 44.65 17.29
N GLN A 97 7.85 45.03 17.94
CA GLN A 97 8.63 46.23 17.62
C GLN A 97 9.44 46.09 16.31
N LEU A 98 9.50 44.90 15.70
CA LEU A 98 10.19 44.65 14.43
C LEU A 98 9.35 45.12 13.23
N VAL A 99 9.02 46.42 13.19
CA VAL A 99 8.09 47.04 12.22
C VAL A 99 8.51 46.94 10.74
N LYS A 100 9.73 46.46 10.44
CA LYS A 100 10.22 46.17 9.09
C LYS A 100 10.07 44.70 8.67
N LEU A 101 9.66 43.82 9.58
CA LEU A 101 9.51 42.39 9.35
C LEU A 101 8.45 42.12 8.27
N ARG A 102 8.79 41.28 7.28
CA ARG A 102 7.95 40.93 6.13
C ARG A 102 7.56 39.47 6.12
N SER A 103 8.41 38.60 6.66
CA SER A 103 8.12 37.19 6.83
C SER A 103 8.48 36.73 8.24
N LEU A 104 7.54 36.07 8.89
CA LEU A 104 7.73 35.39 10.17
C LEU A 104 7.33 33.93 10.03
N PHE A 105 8.24 33.02 10.40
CA PHE A 105 8.02 31.58 10.38
C PHE A 105 8.25 31.00 11.77
N CYS A 106 7.18 30.50 12.38
CA CYS A 106 7.14 29.91 13.72
C CYS A 106 6.17 28.72 13.76
N TRP A 107 6.34 27.82 12.79
CA TRP A 107 5.63 26.54 12.73
C TRP A 107 6.30 25.50 13.63
N SER A 108 5.52 24.55 14.18
CA SER A 108 6.02 23.54 15.12
C SER A 108 6.81 24.16 16.28
N THR A 109 6.17 25.07 17.02
CA THR A 109 6.77 25.73 18.19
C THR A 109 6.03 25.50 19.51
N TYR A 110 4.79 25.00 19.46
CA TYR A 110 3.84 24.86 20.58
C TYR A 110 3.05 26.12 20.99
N ILE A 111 3.23 27.24 20.28
CA ILE A 111 2.50 28.51 20.48
C ILE A 111 1.00 28.29 20.70
N THR A 112 0.44 28.94 21.73
CA THR A 112 -0.98 28.88 22.10
C THR A 112 -1.77 30.16 21.79
N ASP A 113 -1.12 31.32 21.70
CA ASP A 113 -1.72 32.62 21.29
C ASP A 113 -0.65 33.58 20.73
N LEU A 114 -1.05 34.73 20.18
CA LEU A 114 -0.15 35.82 19.74
C LEU A 114 -0.44 37.12 20.50
N PRO A 115 0.59 37.91 20.88
CA PRO A 115 0.42 39.09 21.72
C PRO A 115 -0.48 40.15 21.06
N PHE A 116 -1.28 40.89 21.84
CA PHE A 116 -2.20 41.90 21.29
C PHE A 116 -1.48 42.99 20.45
N LYS A 117 -0.21 43.26 20.75
CA LYS A 117 0.65 44.19 20.00
C LYS A 117 1.07 43.69 18.61
N PHE A 118 0.76 42.45 18.22
CA PHE A 118 1.16 41.86 16.94
C PHE A 118 0.70 42.68 15.71
N ALA A 119 -0.40 43.43 15.84
CA ALA A 119 -0.87 44.41 14.85
C ALA A 119 0.17 45.51 14.48
N GLN A 120 1.21 45.72 15.31
CA GLN A 120 2.32 46.65 15.03
C GLN A 120 3.22 46.19 13.88
N LEU A 121 3.21 44.90 13.52
CA LEU A 121 3.97 44.32 12.41
C LEU A 121 3.39 44.69 11.03
N GLN A 122 3.05 45.96 10.81
CA GLN A 122 2.37 46.44 9.60
C GLN A 122 3.13 46.22 8.29
N SER A 123 4.43 45.87 8.31
CA SER A 123 5.18 45.45 7.12
C SER A 123 4.99 43.98 6.73
N LEU A 124 4.33 43.16 7.56
CA LEU A 124 4.25 41.71 7.40
C LEU A 124 3.44 41.32 6.15
N GLN A 125 3.99 40.38 5.38
CA GLN A 125 3.47 39.88 4.11
C GLN A 125 3.28 38.35 4.13
N GLN A 126 4.03 37.65 4.98
CA GLN A 126 3.99 36.21 5.17
C GLN A 126 3.99 35.89 6.67
N LEU A 127 3.04 35.07 7.11
CA LEU A 127 2.97 34.56 8.48
C LEU A 127 2.70 33.06 8.44
N ASP A 128 3.63 32.28 9.01
CA ASP A 128 3.50 30.82 9.19
C ASP A 128 3.46 30.50 10.68
N ILE A 129 2.30 30.04 11.14
CA ILE A 129 2.02 29.61 12.51
C ILE A 129 1.42 28.19 12.53
N SER A 130 1.69 27.40 11.48
CA SER A 130 1.20 26.03 11.33
C SER A 130 1.78 25.04 12.37
N HIS A 131 1.11 23.90 12.58
CA HIS A 131 1.53 22.86 13.55
C HIS A 131 1.75 23.41 14.97
N ASN A 132 0.75 24.11 15.51
CA ASN A 132 0.79 24.74 16.84
C ASN A 132 -0.50 24.40 17.64
N LYS A 133 -0.72 25.07 18.77
CA LYS A 133 -1.84 24.79 19.69
C LYS A 133 -2.93 25.88 19.67
N LEU A 134 -2.98 26.70 18.62
CA LEU A 134 -3.93 27.82 18.51
C LEU A 134 -5.38 27.33 18.48
N THR A 135 -6.21 27.83 19.39
CA THR A 135 -7.67 27.58 19.43
C THR A 135 -8.47 28.62 18.65
N HIS A 136 -7.85 29.76 18.38
CA HIS A 136 -8.41 30.89 17.64
C HIS A 136 -7.26 31.73 17.05
N LEU A 137 -7.57 32.65 16.13
CA LEU A 137 -6.61 33.63 15.63
C LEU A 137 -6.91 35.00 16.26
N PRO A 138 -6.00 35.60 17.06
CA PRO A 138 -6.30 36.81 17.81
C PRO A 138 -6.52 38.00 16.88
N SER A 139 -7.43 38.90 17.26
CA SER A 139 -8.01 39.87 16.31
C SER A 139 -7.01 40.86 15.71
N CYS A 140 -5.86 41.05 16.35
CA CYS A 140 -4.74 41.86 15.88
C CYS A 140 -4.14 41.36 14.55
N VAL A 141 -4.21 40.06 14.25
CA VAL A 141 -3.69 39.50 12.98
C VAL A 141 -4.49 40.00 11.78
N TYR A 142 -5.80 40.20 11.93
CA TYR A 142 -6.67 40.74 10.88
C TYR A 142 -6.43 42.24 10.58
N GLU A 143 -5.62 42.93 11.38
CA GLU A 143 -5.22 44.33 11.13
C GLU A 143 -3.97 44.44 10.23
N LEU A 144 -3.31 43.31 9.93
CA LEU A 144 -2.10 43.25 9.12
C LEU A 144 -2.41 43.34 7.61
N LYS A 145 -2.90 44.50 7.18
CA LYS A 145 -3.37 44.83 5.81
C LYS A 145 -2.34 44.60 4.68
N ASN A 146 -1.09 44.28 5.01
CA ASN A 146 -0.04 43.93 4.06
C ASN A 146 0.17 42.41 3.85
N LEU A 147 -0.52 41.54 4.60
CA LEU A 147 -0.45 40.09 4.42
C LEU A 147 -0.85 39.68 2.99
N ILE A 148 -0.03 38.80 2.40
CA ILE A 148 -0.19 38.20 1.08
C ILE A 148 -0.38 36.68 1.22
N TRP A 149 0.23 36.08 2.22
CA TRP A 149 0.20 34.65 2.51
C TRP A 149 0.06 34.46 4.02
N LEU A 150 -0.92 33.67 4.43
CA LEU A 150 -1.24 33.36 5.83
C LEU A 150 -1.51 31.86 5.94
N ASP A 151 -0.74 31.19 6.78
CA ASP A 151 -0.75 29.74 6.96
C ASP A 151 -0.87 29.41 8.45
N PHE A 152 -1.95 28.71 8.80
CA PHE A 152 -2.22 28.18 10.15
C PHE A 152 -2.76 26.75 10.08
N ASP A 153 -2.25 25.97 9.12
CA ASP A 153 -2.50 24.53 9.00
C ASP A 153 -2.14 23.77 10.31
N ASP A 154 -2.80 22.65 10.59
CA ASP A 154 -2.58 21.78 11.76
C ASP A 154 -2.62 22.54 13.11
N ASN A 155 -3.81 23.03 13.45
CA ASN A 155 -4.11 23.78 14.67
C ASN A 155 -5.51 23.38 15.20
N GLN A 156 -6.02 24.05 16.23
CA GLN A 156 -7.29 23.71 16.89
C GLN A 156 -8.40 24.76 16.65
N ILE A 157 -8.30 25.56 15.58
CA ILE A 157 -9.17 26.70 15.33
C ILE A 157 -10.56 26.23 14.87
N SER A 158 -11.61 26.67 15.58
CA SER A 158 -13.01 26.27 15.33
C SER A 158 -13.80 27.24 14.46
N GLU A 159 -13.38 28.51 14.38
CA GLU A 159 -13.99 29.54 13.54
C GLU A 159 -12.96 30.54 12.99
N ILE A 160 -13.31 31.25 11.93
CA ILE A 160 -12.53 32.37 11.39
C ILE A 160 -13.37 33.64 11.58
N ASP A 161 -12.83 34.65 12.26
CA ASP A 161 -13.51 35.94 12.43
C ASP A 161 -13.76 36.60 11.05
N PRO A 162 -14.98 37.10 10.77
CA PRO A 162 -15.28 37.90 9.58
C PRO A 162 -14.27 39.03 9.27
N LYS A 163 -13.54 39.55 10.28
CA LYS A 163 -12.41 40.48 10.09
C LYS A 163 -11.33 39.96 9.12
N ILE A 164 -11.28 38.66 8.78
CA ILE A 164 -10.46 38.11 7.68
C ILE A 164 -10.63 38.91 6.36
N GLY A 165 -11.82 39.47 6.10
CA GLY A 165 -12.09 40.34 4.94
C GLY A 165 -11.28 41.65 4.90
N ASN A 166 -10.65 42.06 6.02
CA ASN A 166 -9.76 43.23 6.09
C ASN A 166 -8.40 42.97 5.42
N LEU A 167 -8.00 41.71 5.26
CA LEU A 167 -6.72 41.31 4.66
C LEU A 167 -6.77 41.40 3.12
N THR A 168 -7.18 42.55 2.59
CA THR A 168 -7.47 42.79 1.16
C THR A 168 -6.35 42.42 0.17
N LYS A 169 -5.09 42.32 0.62
CA LYS A 169 -3.94 41.88 -0.19
C LYS A 169 -3.71 40.37 -0.21
N LEU A 170 -4.36 39.60 0.66
CA LEU A 170 -4.17 38.16 0.82
C LEU A 170 -4.46 37.41 -0.49
N LYS A 171 -3.56 36.47 -0.82
CA LYS A 171 -3.58 35.61 -2.01
C LYS A 171 -3.55 34.13 -1.68
N THR A 172 -2.92 33.74 -0.58
CA THR A 172 -2.97 32.38 -0.05
C THR A 172 -3.54 32.43 1.36
N LEU A 173 -4.56 31.61 1.61
CA LEU A 173 -5.09 31.30 2.93
C LEU A 173 -5.09 29.78 3.10
N ARG A 174 -4.47 29.29 4.17
CA ARG A 174 -4.39 27.86 4.48
C ARG A 174 -4.79 27.63 5.94
N VAL A 175 -5.77 26.74 6.11
CA VAL A 175 -6.46 26.43 7.36
C VAL A 175 -6.75 24.93 7.49
N HIS A 176 -5.91 24.09 6.86
CA HIS A 176 -6.04 22.64 6.85
C HIS A 176 -5.90 22.04 8.24
N LYS A 177 -6.53 20.87 8.48
CA LYS A 177 -6.42 20.10 9.72
C LYS A 177 -6.70 20.98 10.95
N ASN A 178 -7.90 21.54 10.96
CA ASN A 178 -8.44 22.40 12.01
C ASN A 178 -9.86 21.94 12.37
N LYS A 179 -10.60 22.73 13.16
CA LYS A 179 -11.93 22.37 13.70
C LYS A 179 -13.06 23.19 13.06
N LEU A 180 -12.84 23.75 11.87
CA LEU A 180 -13.77 24.67 11.21
C LEU A 180 -15.07 23.99 10.79
N THR A 181 -16.20 24.60 11.14
CA THR A 181 -17.55 24.12 10.77
C THR A 181 -18.19 24.94 9.65
N SER A 182 -17.70 26.16 9.38
CA SER A 182 -18.19 27.04 8.32
C SER A 182 -17.10 28.04 7.88
N LEU A 183 -17.32 28.71 6.76
CA LEU A 183 -16.46 29.78 6.24
C LEU A 183 -17.18 31.14 6.27
N PRO A 184 -16.62 32.20 6.90
CA PRO A 184 -17.27 33.51 6.90
C PRO A 184 -17.37 34.09 5.49
N SER A 185 -18.52 34.72 5.18
CA SER A 185 -18.82 35.28 3.85
C SER A 185 -17.74 36.25 3.37
N GLU A 186 -17.07 36.90 4.31
CA GLU A 186 -16.00 37.88 4.18
C GLU A 186 -14.77 37.35 3.43
N ILE A 187 -14.51 36.04 3.43
CA ILE A 187 -13.45 35.44 2.59
C ILE A 187 -13.72 35.73 1.10
N SER A 188 -14.99 35.84 0.68
CA SER A 188 -15.34 36.20 -0.69
C SER A 188 -15.00 37.64 -1.11
N LYS A 189 -14.67 38.52 -0.15
CA LYS A 189 -14.15 39.88 -0.42
C LYS A 189 -12.67 39.84 -0.82
N LEU A 190 -11.98 38.73 -0.58
CA LEU A 190 -10.57 38.54 -0.87
C LEU A 190 -10.35 38.04 -2.31
N GLN A 191 -9.25 38.47 -2.91
CA GLN A 191 -8.83 37.99 -4.24
C GLN A 191 -7.83 36.83 -4.10
N LEU A 192 -8.25 35.76 -3.44
CA LEU A 192 -7.43 34.56 -3.24
C LEU A 192 -7.08 33.87 -4.57
N ARG A 193 -5.87 33.30 -4.60
CA ARG A 193 -5.34 32.38 -5.60
C ARG A 193 -5.22 30.96 -5.04
N GLU A 194 -5.03 30.82 -3.73
CA GLU A 194 -4.91 29.55 -3.04
C GLU A 194 -5.80 29.58 -1.79
N LEU A 195 -6.64 28.56 -1.67
CA LEU A 195 -7.49 28.31 -0.51
C LEU A 195 -7.38 26.81 -0.17
N ASN A 196 -6.69 26.49 0.92
CA ASN A 196 -6.65 25.15 1.50
C ASN A 196 -7.52 25.14 2.76
N VAL A 197 -8.62 24.40 2.74
CA VAL A 197 -9.54 24.20 3.88
C VAL A 197 -9.70 22.71 4.25
N SER A 198 -8.86 21.84 3.67
CA SER A 198 -8.95 20.38 3.82
C SER A 198 -8.84 19.89 5.27
N GLN A 199 -9.40 18.73 5.60
CA GLN A 199 -9.49 18.20 6.96
C GLN A 199 -10.17 19.19 7.94
N ASN A 200 -11.44 19.50 7.66
CA ASN A 200 -12.36 20.31 8.48
C ASN A 200 -13.79 19.72 8.32
N ASN A 201 -14.85 20.33 8.84
CA ASN A 201 -16.23 19.83 8.69
C ASN A 201 -17.19 20.94 8.21
N ILE A 202 -16.95 21.43 6.98
CA ILE A 202 -17.50 22.70 6.50
C ILE A 202 -18.88 22.50 5.88
N ASP A 203 -19.86 23.28 6.36
CA ASP A 203 -21.21 23.24 5.83
C ASP A 203 -21.28 23.68 4.35
N PHE A 204 -22.16 23.04 3.57
CA PHE A 204 -22.29 23.30 2.14
C PHE A 204 -22.71 24.75 1.80
N LYS A 205 -23.48 25.42 2.67
CA LYS A 205 -24.01 26.76 2.38
C LYS A 205 -22.91 27.82 2.49
N SER A 206 -22.06 27.76 3.52
CA SER A 206 -20.91 28.68 3.61
C SER A 206 -19.86 28.40 2.54
N PHE A 207 -19.63 27.12 2.22
CA PHE A 207 -18.78 26.71 1.09
C PHE A 207 -19.30 27.26 -0.25
N GLU A 208 -20.59 27.08 -0.57
CA GLU A 208 -21.19 27.63 -1.80
C GLU A 208 -21.09 29.16 -1.86
N GLU A 209 -21.40 29.87 -0.76
CA GLU A 209 -21.33 31.32 -0.73
C GLU A 209 -19.92 31.86 -1.03
N VAL A 210 -18.88 31.26 -0.44
CA VAL A 210 -17.49 31.69 -0.65
C VAL A 210 -17.00 31.29 -2.05
N ILE A 211 -17.16 30.02 -2.43
CA ILE A 211 -16.63 29.46 -3.69
C ILE A 211 -17.32 30.06 -4.93
N SER A 212 -18.58 30.48 -4.83
CA SER A 212 -19.30 31.14 -5.93
C SER A 212 -18.70 32.49 -6.38
N LYS A 213 -17.89 33.12 -5.53
CA LYS A 213 -17.37 34.49 -5.70
C LYS A 213 -15.85 34.55 -6.00
N LEU A 214 -15.06 33.58 -5.55
CA LEU A 214 -13.58 33.54 -5.65
C LEU A 214 -13.02 33.26 -7.07
N LYS A 215 -13.35 34.09 -8.07
CA LYS A 215 -12.98 33.89 -9.50
C LYS A 215 -11.48 33.87 -9.80
N SER A 216 -10.63 34.36 -8.88
CA SER A 216 -9.17 34.42 -9.03
C SER A 216 -8.44 33.14 -8.61
N LEU A 217 -9.16 32.13 -8.15
CA LEU A 217 -8.59 30.94 -7.51
C LEU A 217 -7.87 30.04 -8.51
N GLU A 218 -6.60 29.73 -8.21
CA GLU A 218 -5.69 28.85 -8.95
C GLU A 218 -5.53 27.48 -8.28
N ILE A 219 -5.63 27.42 -6.95
CA ILE A 219 -5.58 26.22 -6.12
C ILE A 219 -6.77 26.24 -5.16
N LEU A 220 -7.57 25.17 -5.17
CA LEU A 220 -8.63 24.92 -4.20
C LEU A 220 -8.42 23.52 -3.63
N ASP A 221 -8.35 23.41 -2.32
CA ASP A 221 -8.36 22.13 -1.62
C ASP A 221 -9.39 22.13 -0.48
N PHE A 222 -10.26 21.12 -0.51
CA PHE A 222 -11.27 20.82 0.49
C PHE A 222 -11.42 19.30 0.66
N GLU A 223 -10.34 18.54 0.47
CA GLU A 223 -10.29 17.12 0.83
C GLU A 223 -10.71 16.90 2.31
N ARG A 224 -11.48 15.85 2.61
CA ARG A 224 -12.01 15.58 3.97
C ARG A 224 -12.70 16.82 4.59
N CYS A 225 -13.66 17.44 3.89
CA CYS A 225 -14.43 18.58 4.41
C CYS A 225 -15.91 18.28 4.71
N GLY A 226 -16.37 17.03 4.50
CA GLY A 226 -17.79 16.66 4.63
C GLY A 226 -18.68 17.12 3.46
N VAL A 227 -18.10 17.68 2.39
CA VAL A 227 -18.82 18.35 1.30
C VAL A 227 -19.52 17.31 0.41
N SER A 228 -20.84 17.18 0.55
CA SER A 228 -21.63 16.17 -0.17
C SER A 228 -22.00 16.56 -1.61
N ARG A 229 -21.92 17.85 -1.97
CA ARG A 229 -22.27 18.38 -3.31
C ARG A 229 -21.37 19.55 -3.67
N LEU A 230 -21.22 19.82 -4.97
CA LEU A 230 -20.54 21.02 -5.48
C LEU A 230 -21.57 21.99 -6.11
N PRO A 231 -21.41 23.31 -5.92
CA PRO A 231 -22.29 24.29 -6.53
C PRO A 231 -21.99 24.45 -8.02
N GLU A 232 -23.00 24.68 -8.87
CA GLU A 232 -22.81 24.88 -10.33
C GLU A 232 -21.84 26.06 -10.61
N SER A 233 -21.76 27.04 -9.70
CA SER A 233 -20.82 28.16 -9.76
C SER A 233 -19.35 27.75 -9.79
N ILE A 234 -18.97 26.56 -9.30
CA ILE A 234 -17.57 26.09 -9.31
C ILE A 234 -17.01 25.99 -10.74
N THR A 235 -17.88 25.78 -11.73
CA THR A 235 -17.54 25.79 -13.16
C THR A 235 -16.99 27.13 -13.67
N LYS A 236 -17.24 28.22 -12.93
CA LYS A 236 -16.79 29.59 -13.24
C LYS A 236 -15.35 29.86 -12.79
N LEU A 237 -14.72 28.93 -12.06
CA LEU A 237 -13.30 29.01 -11.65
C LEU A 237 -12.39 28.65 -12.83
N VAL A 238 -12.27 29.55 -13.80
CA VAL A 238 -11.51 29.33 -15.05
C VAL A 238 -9.99 29.29 -14.88
N ASN A 239 -9.47 29.79 -13.75
CA ASN A 239 -8.03 29.86 -13.45
C ASN A 239 -7.51 28.63 -12.68
N LEU A 240 -8.40 27.69 -12.32
CA LEU A 240 -8.10 26.61 -11.40
C LEU A 240 -7.19 25.54 -12.03
N LYS A 241 -6.05 25.29 -11.39
CA LYS A 241 -5.00 24.35 -11.79
C LYS A 241 -4.98 23.10 -10.90
N THR A 242 -5.20 23.30 -9.60
CA THR A 242 -5.23 22.25 -8.58
C THR A 242 -6.59 22.22 -7.91
N PHE A 243 -7.16 21.03 -7.75
CA PHE A 243 -8.50 20.80 -7.22
C PHE A 243 -8.51 19.57 -6.31
N GLY A 244 -8.21 19.77 -5.02
CA GLY A 244 -8.33 18.73 -3.99
C GLY A 244 -9.78 18.62 -3.53
N CYS A 245 -10.38 17.45 -3.75
CA CYS A 245 -11.79 17.18 -3.45
C CYS A 245 -12.06 15.75 -2.94
N PHE A 246 -10.99 14.95 -2.76
CA PHE A 246 -11.08 13.53 -2.38
C PHE A 246 -11.66 13.35 -0.98
N ASN A 247 -12.00 12.11 -0.63
CA ASN A 247 -12.41 11.74 0.74
C ASN A 247 -13.58 12.61 1.27
N ASN A 248 -14.49 13.01 0.37
CA ASN A 248 -15.74 13.72 0.66
C ASN A 248 -16.93 12.85 0.24
N PRO A 249 -18.10 12.95 0.90
CA PRO A 249 -19.30 12.17 0.58
C PRO A 249 -20.03 12.67 -0.69
N LEU A 250 -19.28 12.86 -1.79
CA LEU A 250 -19.73 13.51 -3.01
C LEU A 250 -20.80 12.69 -3.74
N GLN A 251 -22.01 13.26 -3.78
CA GLN A 251 -23.23 12.78 -4.43
C GLN A 251 -23.49 13.47 -5.78
N TYR A 252 -23.22 14.78 -5.86
CA TYR A 252 -23.55 15.65 -7.00
C TYR A 252 -22.47 16.75 -7.21
N PRO A 253 -21.55 16.60 -8.18
CA PRO A 253 -21.26 15.38 -8.93
C PRO A 253 -20.69 14.27 -8.04
N PRO A 254 -20.75 12.99 -8.47
CA PRO A 254 -20.03 11.91 -7.80
C PRO A 254 -18.51 12.12 -7.88
N GLU A 255 -17.77 11.66 -6.88
CA GLU A 255 -16.29 11.81 -6.80
C GLU A 255 -15.57 11.42 -8.10
N ALA A 256 -15.95 10.30 -8.74
CA ALA A 256 -15.37 9.82 -10.01
C ALA A 256 -15.59 10.75 -11.23
N ILE A 257 -16.42 11.79 -11.10
CA ILE A 257 -16.57 12.88 -12.06
C ILE A 257 -15.72 14.10 -11.65
N CYS A 258 -15.56 14.32 -10.34
CA CYS A 258 -14.80 15.43 -9.77
C CYS A 258 -13.29 15.25 -9.93
N THR A 259 -12.77 14.03 -9.71
CA THR A 259 -11.33 13.70 -9.73
C THR A 259 -10.72 13.69 -11.14
N ASP A 260 -11.54 13.55 -12.19
CA ASP A 260 -11.15 13.78 -13.59
C ASP A 260 -11.06 15.27 -13.95
N GLY A 261 -11.60 16.15 -13.09
CA GLY A 261 -11.40 17.59 -13.14
C GLY A 261 -12.50 18.37 -13.86
N MET A 262 -12.25 19.68 -13.96
CA MET A 262 -13.28 20.71 -14.18
C MET A 262 -14.09 20.55 -15.47
N GLN A 263 -13.54 19.92 -16.53
CA GLN A 263 -14.27 19.70 -17.78
C GLN A 263 -15.32 18.58 -17.66
N SER A 264 -15.07 17.55 -16.84
CA SER A 264 -16.07 16.52 -16.53
C SER A 264 -17.17 17.05 -15.62
N ILE A 265 -16.81 17.85 -14.60
CA ILE A 265 -17.76 18.56 -13.74
C ILE A 265 -18.72 19.43 -14.59
N LYS A 266 -18.18 20.26 -15.50
CA LYS A 266 -18.96 21.05 -16.46
C LYS A 266 -19.90 20.19 -17.32
N SER A 267 -19.37 19.12 -17.90
CA SER A 267 -20.12 18.21 -18.77
C SER A 267 -21.28 17.53 -18.03
N TYR A 268 -21.04 17.14 -16.77
CA TYR A 268 -22.01 16.48 -15.91
C TYR A 268 -23.15 17.43 -15.48
N PHE A 269 -22.84 18.67 -15.08
CA PHE A 269 -23.89 19.66 -14.76
C PHE A 269 -24.78 19.96 -15.97
N ILE A 270 -24.21 20.08 -17.17
CA ILE A 270 -24.98 20.25 -18.42
C ILE A 270 -25.90 19.04 -18.68
N GLU A 271 -25.40 17.82 -18.48
CA GLU A 271 -26.15 16.58 -18.74
C GLU A 271 -27.24 16.29 -17.69
N THR A 272 -27.07 16.78 -16.46
CA THR A 272 -28.01 16.56 -15.35
C THR A 272 -29.03 17.68 -15.16
N LYS A 273 -28.82 18.87 -15.76
CA LYS A 273 -29.56 20.12 -15.50
C LYS A 273 -31.10 20.02 -15.47
N ASN A 274 -31.67 19.10 -16.26
CA ASN A 274 -33.11 18.90 -16.35
C ASN A 274 -33.58 17.55 -15.73
N HIS A 275 -32.74 16.51 -15.75
CA HIS A 275 -33.14 15.12 -15.46
C HIS A 275 -32.03 14.33 -14.73
N ALA A 276 -31.61 14.82 -13.57
CA ALA A 276 -30.84 14.02 -12.61
C ALA A 276 -31.74 12.95 -11.98
N ARG A 277 -31.22 11.73 -11.79
CA ARG A 277 -31.87 10.67 -11.01
C ARG A 277 -30.94 10.25 -9.87
N LEU A 278 -31.50 10.11 -8.67
CA LEU A 278 -30.78 9.56 -7.53
C LEU A 278 -30.68 8.03 -7.68
N THR A 279 -29.48 7.46 -7.50
CA THR A 279 -29.31 6.02 -7.33
C THR A 279 -29.15 5.72 -5.84
N SER A 280 -29.88 4.70 -5.41
CA SER A 280 -30.06 4.30 -4.02
C SER A 280 -29.54 2.89 -3.76
N LYS A 281 -28.70 2.38 -4.67
CA LYS A 281 -28.11 1.05 -4.60
C LYS A 281 -26.81 1.08 -3.80
N GLN A 282 -26.71 0.26 -2.76
CA GLN A 282 -25.54 0.17 -1.89
C GLN A 282 -24.97 -1.26 -1.90
N LYS A 283 -23.66 -1.37 -2.10
CA LYS A 283 -22.92 -2.62 -1.93
C LYS A 283 -22.49 -2.79 -0.48
N VAL A 284 -22.79 -3.95 0.12
CA VAL A 284 -22.37 -4.31 1.48
C VAL A 284 -21.56 -5.60 1.40
N VAL A 285 -20.40 -5.66 2.05
CA VAL A 285 -19.46 -6.78 1.96
C VAL A 285 -19.12 -7.29 3.35
N TYR A 286 -19.44 -8.56 3.61
CA TYR A 286 -19.26 -9.23 4.88
C TYR A 286 -17.92 -9.97 4.86
N VAL A 287 -17.08 -9.70 5.86
CA VAL A 287 -15.73 -10.27 6.03
C VAL A 287 -15.54 -10.74 7.48
N GLY A 288 -14.54 -11.57 7.71
CA GLY A 288 -14.31 -12.23 9.00
C GLY A 288 -14.15 -13.73 8.81
N GLU A 289 -13.89 -14.44 9.90
CA GLU A 289 -13.44 -15.83 9.87
C GLU A 289 -14.47 -16.86 9.40
N THR A 290 -14.02 -18.09 9.20
CA THR A 290 -14.93 -19.22 8.99
C THR A 290 -15.80 -19.37 10.25
N LEU A 291 -17.09 -19.63 10.10
CA LEU A 291 -18.09 -19.73 11.19
C LEU A 291 -18.43 -18.45 11.97
N ALA A 292 -17.79 -17.30 11.71
CA ALA A 292 -18.11 -16.02 12.37
C ALA A 292 -19.47 -15.38 11.97
N GLY A 293 -20.56 -16.14 11.86
CA GLY A 293 -21.95 -15.65 11.82
C GLY A 293 -22.45 -14.93 10.55
N LYS A 294 -21.60 -14.60 9.56
CA LYS A 294 -21.98 -13.81 8.35
C LYS A 294 -23.29 -14.20 7.69
N THR A 295 -23.45 -15.47 7.34
CA THR A 295 -24.61 -15.97 6.59
C THR A 295 -25.90 -15.89 7.41
N SER A 296 -25.82 -16.22 8.70
CA SER A 296 -26.90 -16.07 9.69
C SER A 296 -27.30 -14.59 9.85
N LEU A 297 -26.33 -13.69 9.96
CA LEU A 297 -26.53 -12.25 10.07
C LEU A 297 -27.22 -11.67 8.82
N ILE A 298 -26.83 -12.11 7.63
CA ILE A 298 -27.49 -11.73 6.36
C ILE A 298 -28.93 -12.24 6.36
N HIS A 299 -29.21 -13.46 6.82
CA HIS A 299 -30.57 -13.97 6.93
C HIS A 299 -31.42 -13.19 7.95
N GLY A 300 -30.89 -12.88 9.14
CA GLY A 300 -31.56 -12.03 10.12
C GLY A 300 -31.91 -10.64 9.57
N LEU A 301 -30.97 -9.97 8.89
CA LEU A 301 -31.20 -8.66 8.25
C LEU A 301 -32.24 -8.71 7.12
N THR A 302 -32.14 -9.71 6.23
CA THR A 302 -32.92 -9.75 4.97
C THR A 302 -34.29 -10.42 5.09
N LYS A 303 -34.38 -11.51 5.86
CA LYS A 303 -35.60 -12.33 6.01
C LYS A 303 -36.34 -12.07 7.32
N GLY A 304 -35.70 -11.41 8.30
CA GLY A 304 -36.24 -11.27 9.66
C GLY A 304 -36.27 -12.58 10.44
N VAL A 305 -35.54 -13.60 9.97
CA VAL A 305 -35.44 -14.93 10.59
C VAL A 305 -34.01 -15.44 10.38
N SER A 306 -33.37 -15.87 11.46
CA SER A 306 -32.09 -16.57 11.42
C SER A 306 -32.31 -18.08 11.28
N GLN A 307 -31.44 -18.78 10.56
CA GLN A 307 -31.47 -20.24 10.45
C GLN A 307 -30.03 -20.77 10.50
N LEU A 308 -29.83 -21.85 11.26
CA LEU A 308 -28.54 -22.54 11.37
C LEU A 308 -28.15 -23.17 10.02
N THR A 309 -27.23 -22.51 9.32
CA THR A 309 -26.62 -22.98 8.07
C THR A 309 -25.93 -24.33 8.31
N ARG A 310 -26.34 -25.39 7.60
CA ARG A 310 -25.72 -26.73 7.75
C ARG A 310 -24.26 -26.71 7.29
N ILE A 311 -23.49 -27.72 7.69
CA ILE A 311 -22.08 -27.87 7.29
C ILE A 311 -21.93 -27.90 5.77
N GLU A 312 -22.85 -28.59 5.08
CA GLU A 312 -22.90 -28.67 3.62
C GLU A 312 -23.25 -27.32 2.95
N ASP A 313 -24.06 -26.50 3.61
CA ASP A 313 -24.57 -25.21 3.10
C ASP A 313 -23.65 -24.01 3.43
N ARG A 314 -22.50 -24.24 4.08
CA ARG A 314 -21.52 -23.18 4.42
C ARG A 314 -21.03 -22.44 3.17
N THR A 315 -21.01 -21.10 3.20
CA THR A 315 -20.61 -20.21 2.09
C THR A 315 -19.28 -20.61 1.45
N ARG A 316 -19.35 -21.22 0.25
CA ARG A 316 -18.17 -21.69 -0.50
C ARG A 316 -17.73 -20.61 -1.48
N VAL A 317 -16.50 -20.11 -1.33
CA VAL A 317 -15.94 -18.92 -2.00
C VAL A 317 -16.68 -17.63 -1.64
N LEU A 318 -17.92 -17.49 -2.12
CA LEU A 318 -18.72 -16.28 -1.98
C LEU A 318 -20.21 -16.57 -2.22
N GLU A 319 -21.09 -15.90 -1.48
CA GLU A 319 -22.49 -15.70 -1.84
C GLU A 319 -22.87 -14.22 -2.00
N LYS A 320 -23.95 -13.97 -2.74
CA LYS A 320 -24.48 -12.64 -3.02
C LYS A 320 -26.00 -12.67 -2.87
N THR A 321 -26.56 -11.75 -2.10
CA THR A 321 -28.02 -11.64 -1.89
C THR A 321 -28.47 -10.19 -2.03
N ASN A 322 -29.60 -9.99 -2.70
CA ASN A 322 -30.21 -8.66 -2.84
C ASN A 322 -31.22 -8.42 -1.71
N TRP A 323 -31.31 -7.19 -1.22
CA TRP A 323 -32.20 -6.77 -0.16
C TRP A 323 -32.84 -5.42 -0.53
N ASP A 324 -34.08 -5.47 -1.02
CA ASP A 324 -34.87 -4.27 -1.34
C ASP A 324 -35.54 -3.74 -0.07
N ILE A 325 -35.18 -2.53 0.33
CA ILE A 325 -35.81 -1.79 1.43
C ILE A 325 -36.76 -0.77 0.80
N ALA A 326 -37.88 -1.26 0.28
CA ALA A 326 -38.86 -0.50 -0.48
C ALA A 326 -39.37 0.77 0.25
N SER A 327 -39.43 0.76 1.59
CA SER A 327 -39.82 1.91 2.43
C SER A 327 -38.83 3.06 2.42
N GLU A 328 -37.57 2.80 2.06
CA GLU A 328 -36.47 3.77 1.95
C GLU A 328 -36.05 3.98 0.48
N HIS A 329 -36.67 3.24 -0.44
CA HIS A 329 -36.29 3.10 -1.84
C HIS A 329 -34.81 2.71 -2.05
N ILE A 330 -34.20 1.98 -1.11
CA ILE A 330 -32.79 1.56 -1.14
C ILE A 330 -32.65 0.08 -1.48
N GLU A 331 -31.81 -0.24 -2.47
CA GLU A 331 -31.45 -1.61 -2.84
C GLU A 331 -30.06 -1.94 -2.27
N ILE A 332 -29.98 -2.88 -1.32
CA ILE A 332 -28.70 -3.38 -0.81
C ILE A 332 -28.31 -4.66 -1.55
N VAL A 333 -27.05 -4.73 -2.00
CA VAL A 333 -26.44 -5.96 -2.53
C VAL A 333 -25.40 -6.44 -1.52
N ASN A 334 -25.73 -7.48 -0.79
CA ASN A 334 -24.86 -8.15 0.16
C ASN A 334 -23.90 -9.10 -0.57
N TYR A 335 -22.64 -9.15 -0.13
CA TYR A 335 -21.61 -10.09 -0.57
C TYR A 335 -21.02 -10.80 0.66
N ASP A 336 -21.29 -12.09 0.84
CA ASP A 336 -20.72 -12.94 1.90
C ASP A 336 -19.42 -13.58 1.41
N LEU A 337 -18.26 -13.12 1.90
CA LEU A 337 -16.95 -13.68 1.54
C LEU A 337 -16.56 -14.82 2.49
N GLY A 338 -16.32 -16.02 1.94
CA GLY A 338 -15.92 -17.18 2.75
C GLY A 338 -14.59 -16.96 3.49
N GLY A 339 -14.56 -17.16 4.81
CA GLY A 339 -13.40 -16.82 5.65
C GLY A 339 -12.14 -17.68 5.43
N ASN A 340 -12.28 -18.83 4.77
CA ASN A 340 -11.23 -19.82 4.56
C ASN A 340 -10.07 -19.31 3.66
N GLU A 341 -8.83 -19.64 4.03
CA GLU A 341 -7.59 -19.36 3.29
C GLU A 341 -7.68 -19.56 1.77
N ILE A 342 -8.30 -20.66 1.33
CA ILE A 342 -8.35 -21.09 -0.08
C ILE A 342 -9.08 -20.06 -0.95
N TYR A 343 -10.06 -19.33 -0.39
CA TYR A 343 -10.92 -18.39 -1.12
C TYR A 343 -10.35 -16.97 -1.16
N ARG A 344 -9.46 -16.64 -0.21
CA ARG A 344 -8.79 -15.32 -0.05
C ARG A 344 -8.13 -14.75 -1.32
N PRO A 345 -7.65 -15.52 -2.33
CA PRO A 345 -7.15 -14.99 -3.61
C PRO A 345 -8.23 -14.29 -4.46
N THR A 346 -9.49 -14.67 -4.30
CA THR A 346 -10.62 -14.14 -5.09
C THR A 346 -11.24 -12.88 -4.48
N HIS A 347 -11.07 -12.65 -3.17
CA HIS A 347 -11.71 -11.54 -2.46
C HIS A 347 -11.37 -10.17 -3.08
N PRO A 348 -10.12 -9.86 -3.50
CA PRO A 348 -9.77 -8.57 -4.10
C PRO A 348 -10.53 -8.24 -5.40
N LEU A 349 -11.07 -9.25 -6.09
CA LEU A 349 -11.88 -9.05 -7.29
C LEU A 349 -13.21 -8.35 -6.97
N LEU A 350 -13.62 -8.38 -5.69
CA LEU A 350 -14.94 -8.00 -5.21
C LEU A 350 -14.89 -6.86 -4.18
N LEU A 351 -13.71 -6.34 -3.84
CA LEU A 351 -13.56 -5.15 -3.00
C LEU A 351 -13.79 -3.87 -3.84
N SER A 352 -14.31 -2.81 -3.22
CA SER A 352 -14.64 -1.54 -3.90
C SER A 352 -14.83 -0.41 -2.89
N GLN A 353 -14.19 0.73 -3.10
CA GLN A 353 -13.99 1.79 -2.10
C GLN A 353 -15.25 2.53 -1.59
N ARG A 354 -16.42 2.34 -2.23
CA ARG A 354 -17.73 2.86 -1.76
C ARG A 354 -18.65 1.77 -1.16
N ALA A 355 -18.13 0.55 -0.94
CA ALA A 355 -18.86 -0.47 -0.20
C ALA A 355 -18.84 -0.20 1.31
N ILE A 356 -19.89 -0.63 2.00
CA ILE A 356 -19.89 -0.74 3.47
C ILE A 356 -19.34 -2.12 3.80
N TYR A 357 -18.30 -2.19 4.61
CA TYR A 357 -17.75 -3.46 5.10
C TYR A 357 -18.34 -3.81 6.45
N ILE A 358 -18.70 -5.08 6.64
CA ILE A 358 -19.15 -5.62 7.92
C ILE A 358 -18.16 -6.69 8.34
N LEU A 359 -17.36 -6.39 9.35
CA LEU A 359 -16.39 -7.32 9.94
C LEU A 359 -17.06 -8.08 11.07
N THR A 360 -17.40 -9.34 10.81
CA THR A 360 -18.03 -10.23 11.78
C THR A 360 -16.99 -11.00 12.58
N THR A 361 -17.12 -11.01 13.90
CA THR A 361 -16.39 -11.91 14.81
C THR A 361 -17.38 -12.69 15.68
N ASP A 362 -16.96 -13.83 16.22
CA ASP A 362 -17.69 -14.57 17.26
C ASP A 362 -17.18 -14.10 18.62
N ILE A 363 -18.03 -13.41 19.39
CA ILE A 363 -17.63 -12.86 20.69
C ILE A 363 -17.51 -13.94 21.77
N TYR A 364 -18.33 -14.98 21.68
CA TYR A 364 -18.36 -16.07 22.66
C TYR A 364 -17.13 -16.97 22.53
N SER A 365 -16.68 -17.24 21.29
CA SER A 365 -15.37 -17.83 21.04
C SER A 365 -14.25 -16.89 21.51
N PHE A 366 -14.27 -15.60 21.13
CA PHE A 366 -13.20 -14.65 21.47
C PHE A 366 -12.98 -14.50 22.99
N MET A 367 -14.06 -14.52 23.79
CA MET A 367 -13.98 -14.43 25.25
C MET A 367 -13.26 -15.62 25.92
N LYS A 368 -13.21 -16.78 25.24
CA LYS A 368 -12.62 -18.04 25.73
C LYS A 368 -11.19 -18.31 25.22
N GLU A 369 -10.62 -17.41 24.42
CA GLU A 369 -9.23 -17.51 23.99
C GLU A 369 -8.29 -17.10 25.14
N ASP A 370 -7.25 -17.92 25.40
CA ASP A 370 -6.24 -17.64 26.42
C ASP A 370 -5.42 -16.38 26.09
N ASP A 371 -4.99 -16.23 24.83
CA ASP A 371 -4.29 -15.03 24.33
C ASP A 371 -5.25 -14.10 23.56
N LYS A 372 -5.71 -13.05 24.25
CA LYS A 372 -6.60 -12.02 23.71
C LYS A 372 -5.91 -11.00 22.80
N ASP A 373 -4.58 -11.07 22.62
CA ASP A 373 -3.83 -10.28 21.64
C ASP A 373 -3.59 -11.04 20.35
N ASP A 374 -3.26 -12.33 20.38
CA ASP A 374 -3.22 -13.18 19.18
C ASP A 374 -4.63 -13.42 18.61
N ALA A 375 -5.64 -13.64 19.45
CA ALA A 375 -7.04 -13.66 19.00
C ALA A 375 -7.45 -12.32 18.35
N PHE A 376 -6.97 -11.19 18.86
CA PHE A 376 -7.19 -9.88 18.22
C PHE A 376 -6.48 -9.78 16.86
N LYS A 377 -5.22 -10.24 16.78
CA LYS A 377 -4.43 -10.22 15.54
C LYS A 377 -5.08 -11.05 14.43
N GLU A 378 -5.49 -12.29 14.72
CA GLU A 378 -6.04 -13.20 13.73
C GLU A 378 -7.50 -12.90 13.38
N LYS A 379 -8.39 -12.84 14.38
CA LYS A 379 -9.84 -12.78 14.14
C LYS A 379 -10.32 -11.43 13.64
N ILE A 380 -9.58 -10.35 13.95
CA ILE A 380 -10.02 -8.96 13.72
C ILE A 380 -8.99 -8.17 12.92
N TRP A 381 -7.76 -8.02 13.43
CA TRP A 381 -6.77 -7.10 12.85
C TRP A 381 -6.31 -7.52 11.45
N PHE A 382 -6.15 -8.83 11.19
CA PHE A 382 -5.85 -9.37 9.86
C PHE A 382 -6.82 -8.86 8.80
N TRP A 383 -8.13 -8.85 9.10
CA TRP A 383 -9.16 -8.39 8.18
C TRP A 383 -9.15 -6.86 8.02
N LEU A 384 -8.91 -6.10 9.09
CA LEU A 384 -8.78 -4.64 9.03
C LEU A 384 -7.54 -4.22 8.24
N HIS A 385 -6.36 -4.79 8.50
CA HIS A 385 -5.15 -4.53 7.73
C HIS A 385 -5.35 -4.85 6.25
N LYS A 386 -6.00 -5.99 5.94
CA LYS A 386 -6.31 -6.38 4.57
C LYS A 386 -7.26 -5.39 3.88
N LEU A 387 -8.31 -4.91 4.56
CA LEU A 387 -9.19 -3.87 4.02
C LEU A 387 -8.44 -2.54 3.83
N GLN A 388 -7.55 -2.16 4.75
CA GLN A 388 -6.73 -0.96 4.64
C GLN A 388 -5.77 -1.02 3.45
N ASP A 389 -5.16 -2.18 3.16
CA ASP A 389 -4.26 -2.31 2.01
C ASP A 389 -4.99 -2.22 0.66
N TYR A 390 -6.16 -2.89 0.53
CA TYR A 390 -6.90 -3.00 -0.74
C TYR A 390 -7.88 -1.85 -1.01
N VAL A 391 -8.56 -1.33 0.03
CA VAL A 391 -9.65 -0.34 -0.07
C VAL A 391 -9.54 0.74 1.03
N PRO A 392 -8.40 1.45 1.11
CA PRO A 392 -8.15 2.50 2.11
C PRO A 392 -9.23 3.60 2.06
N GLY A 393 -9.63 4.14 3.22
CA GLY A 393 -10.73 5.12 3.30
C GLY A 393 -12.15 4.53 3.24
N SER A 394 -12.30 3.20 3.12
CA SER A 394 -13.63 2.56 3.21
C SER A 394 -14.16 2.53 4.63
N ARG A 395 -15.48 2.40 4.77
CA ARG A 395 -16.17 2.24 6.06
C ARG A 395 -16.24 0.78 6.48
N VAL A 396 -15.95 0.52 7.75
CA VAL A 396 -16.07 -0.81 8.38
C VAL A 396 -16.93 -0.71 9.64
N ILE A 397 -17.95 -1.55 9.72
CA ILE A 397 -18.76 -1.77 10.91
C ILE A 397 -18.29 -3.10 11.53
N VAL A 398 -17.94 -3.11 12.81
CA VAL A 398 -17.56 -4.34 13.53
C VAL A 398 -18.82 -4.95 14.17
N VAL A 399 -19.04 -6.25 13.95
CA VAL A 399 -20.22 -6.97 14.46
C VAL A 399 -19.76 -8.18 15.25
N ALA A 400 -20.06 -8.15 16.54
CA ALA A 400 -19.85 -9.23 17.49
C ALA A 400 -21.09 -10.15 17.48
N THR A 401 -20.97 -11.26 16.75
CA THR A 401 -22.01 -12.29 16.59
C THR A 401 -21.95 -13.32 17.73
N HIS A 402 -22.98 -14.18 17.83
CA HIS A 402 -23.14 -15.22 18.85
C HIS A 402 -23.33 -14.67 20.29
N PHE A 403 -23.82 -13.44 20.43
CA PHE A 403 -24.19 -12.87 21.73
C PHE A 403 -25.33 -13.65 22.43
N ASP A 404 -26.11 -14.41 21.66
CA ASP A 404 -27.09 -15.39 22.14
C ASP A 404 -26.50 -16.57 22.93
N LEU A 405 -25.18 -16.84 22.85
CA LEU A 405 -24.51 -17.86 23.66
C LEU A 405 -24.08 -17.34 25.05
N CYS A 406 -24.16 -16.03 25.29
CA CYS A 406 -23.93 -15.42 26.60
C CYS A 406 -25.21 -15.55 27.45
N GLU A 407 -25.44 -16.69 28.08
CA GLU A 407 -26.67 -16.97 28.84
C GLU A 407 -26.75 -16.13 30.13
N THR A 408 -25.66 -16.04 30.89
CA THR A 408 -25.63 -15.30 32.16
C THR A 408 -25.46 -13.80 31.96
N ASP A 409 -25.97 -12.99 32.89
CA ASP A 409 -25.82 -11.53 32.81
C ASP A 409 -24.36 -11.08 32.95
N LYS A 410 -23.54 -11.87 33.66
CA LYS A 410 -22.09 -11.66 33.70
C LYS A 410 -21.44 -11.87 32.32
N GLU A 411 -21.73 -12.97 31.62
CA GLU A 411 -21.19 -13.17 30.27
C GLU A 411 -21.63 -12.06 29.30
N LYS A 412 -22.85 -11.53 29.47
CA LYS A 412 -23.33 -10.37 28.68
C LYS A 412 -22.60 -9.06 29.02
N GLU A 413 -22.08 -8.93 30.23
CA GLU A 413 -21.23 -7.81 30.67
C GLU A 413 -19.79 -7.99 30.17
N ASP A 414 -19.18 -9.15 30.42
CA ASP A 414 -17.86 -9.55 29.92
C ASP A 414 -17.77 -9.42 28.37
N ALA A 415 -18.85 -9.71 27.63
CA ALA A 415 -18.94 -9.53 26.18
C ALA A 415 -18.96 -8.05 25.73
N ARG A 416 -19.61 -7.17 26.49
CA ARG A 416 -19.61 -5.71 26.23
C ARG A 416 -18.22 -5.14 26.45
N ASP A 417 -17.57 -5.52 27.55
CA ASP A 417 -16.24 -5.01 27.88
C ASP A 417 -15.13 -5.60 26.98
N THR A 418 -15.30 -6.85 26.54
CA THR A 418 -14.48 -7.43 25.46
C THR A 418 -14.64 -6.63 24.17
N LEU A 419 -15.87 -6.28 23.76
CA LEU A 419 -16.09 -5.44 22.57
C LEU A 419 -15.55 -4.01 22.76
N ASN A 420 -15.66 -3.42 23.94
CA ASN A 420 -15.07 -2.12 24.28
C ASN A 420 -13.54 -2.16 24.16
N THR A 421 -12.89 -3.21 24.65
CA THR A 421 -11.44 -3.42 24.54
C THR A 421 -11.01 -3.61 23.10
N ILE A 422 -11.77 -4.39 22.31
CA ILE A 422 -11.57 -4.53 20.86
C ILE A 422 -11.65 -3.15 20.17
N ASN A 423 -12.68 -2.35 20.46
CA ASN A 423 -12.85 -1.01 19.91
C ASN A 423 -11.67 -0.08 20.23
N GLN A 424 -11.14 -0.13 21.45
CA GLN A 424 -9.98 0.66 21.87
C GLN A 424 -8.70 0.20 21.14
N LYS A 425 -8.43 -1.11 21.07
CA LYS A 425 -7.29 -1.66 20.32
C LYS A 425 -7.34 -1.28 18.84
N ILE A 426 -8.52 -1.36 18.20
CA ILE A 426 -8.68 -0.94 16.80
C ILE A 426 -8.35 0.54 16.63
N LYS A 427 -8.89 1.43 17.49
CA LYS A 427 -8.62 2.88 17.39
C LYS A 427 -7.13 3.19 17.53
N ALA A 428 -6.44 2.58 18.49
CA ALA A 428 -5.01 2.77 18.69
C ALA A 428 -4.17 2.27 17.50
N GLU A 429 -4.49 1.11 16.91
CA GLU A 429 -3.78 0.61 15.71
C GLU A 429 -4.09 1.43 14.45
N VAL A 430 -5.31 1.95 14.32
CA VAL A 430 -5.72 2.84 13.22
C VAL A 430 -5.00 4.20 13.31
N GLU A 431 -4.90 4.78 14.51
CA GLU A 431 -4.18 6.03 14.79
C GLU A 431 -2.68 5.91 14.50
N LYS A 432 -2.04 4.80 14.91
CA LYS A 432 -0.62 4.51 14.59
C LYS A 432 -0.33 4.54 13.08
N ILE A 433 -1.29 4.15 12.24
CA ILE A 433 -1.13 4.18 10.78
C ILE A 433 -1.18 5.62 10.24
N GLU A 434 -2.12 6.45 10.74
CA GLU A 434 -2.23 7.85 10.30
C GLU A 434 -1.00 8.65 10.74
N VAL A 435 -0.55 8.48 11.98
CA VAL A 435 0.66 9.12 12.53
C VAL A 435 1.94 8.72 11.77
N ASP A 436 2.11 7.45 11.38
CA ASP A 436 3.29 7.05 10.60
C ASP A 436 3.29 7.60 9.17
N ILE A 437 2.12 7.76 8.55
CA ILE A 437 1.99 8.36 7.21
C ILE A 437 2.26 9.87 7.27
N ASP A 438 1.67 10.59 8.24
CA ASP A 438 1.91 12.03 8.44
C ASP A 438 3.40 12.29 8.73
N ARG A 439 4.01 11.55 9.68
CA ARG A 439 5.44 11.64 10.00
C ARG A 439 6.34 11.42 8.78
N LYS A 440 6.06 10.40 7.96
CA LYS A 440 6.84 10.13 6.74
C LYS A 440 6.65 11.21 5.68
N LEU A 441 5.46 11.82 5.62
CA LEU A 441 5.20 12.95 4.74
C LEU A 441 5.97 14.20 5.19
N GLU A 442 6.01 14.48 6.49
CA GLU A 442 6.87 15.51 7.07
C GLU A 442 8.34 15.24 6.76
N ASP A 443 8.84 14.01 6.93
CA ASP A 443 10.21 13.61 6.57
C ASP A 443 10.51 13.88 5.09
N ALA A 444 9.64 13.44 4.19
CA ALA A 444 9.82 13.69 2.75
C ALA A 444 9.81 15.20 2.43
N GLN A 445 8.96 16.00 3.07
CA GLN A 445 8.94 17.45 2.91
C GLN A 445 10.16 18.13 3.54
N ARG A 446 10.70 17.61 4.66
CA ARG A 446 11.92 18.12 5.30
C ARG A 446 13.11 17.90 4.38
N GLU A 447 13.24 16.70 3.80
CA GLU A 447 14.27 16.36 2.81
C GLU A 447 14.17 17.22 1.53
N ILE A 448 12.96 17.46 1.00
CA ILE A 448 12.78 18.36 -0.16
C ILE A 448 13.26 19.79 0.16
N LYS A 449 12.83 20.36 1.29
CA LYS A 449 13.25 21.70 1.75
C LYS A 449 14.78 21.77 1.93
N GLU A 450 15.42 20.69 2.37
CA GLU A 450 16.86 20.62 2.64
C GLU A 450 17.69 20.54 1.35
N ILE A 451 17.27 19.71 0.40
CA ILE A 451 17.98 19.56 -0.88
C ILE A 451 17.76 20.80 -1.76
N GLU A 452 16.63 21.52 -1.62
CA GLU A 452 16.35 22.81 -2.25
C GLU A 452 17.13 23.99 -1.65
N GLY A 453 17.39 23.98 -0.33
CA GLY A 453 18.25 24.98 0.33
C GLY A 453 19.72 24.87 -0.10
N ASN A 454 20.19 23.66 -0.36
CA ASN A 454 21.56 23.38 -0.81
C ASN A 454 21.70 23.54 -2.33
N ILE A 455 22.00 24.77 -2.80
CA ILE A 455 22.10 25.07 -4.24
C ILE A 455 23.39 24.50 -4.86
N ASN A 456 23.36 23.22 -5.24
CA ASN A 456 24.40 22.52 -6.01
C ASN A 456 23.82 21.90 -7.30
N GLU A 457 24.62 21.88 -8.39
CA GLU A 457 24.16 21.51 -9.75
C GLU A 457 23.77 20.02 -9.93
N ASN A 458 23.91 19.18 -8.90
CA ASN A 458 23.48 17.77 -8.93
C ASN A 458 22.10 17.55 -8.26
N ASN A 459 21.63 18.47 -7.43
CA ASN A 459 20.52 18.24 -6.48
C ASN A 459 19.14 18.05 -7.14
N GLY A 460 18.98 18.45 -8.40
CA GLY A 460 17.71 18.40 -9.15
C GLY A 460 17.23 16.99 -9.57
N GLU A 461 17.98 15.94 -9.21
CA GLU A 461 17.58 14.54 -9.40
C GLU A 461 16.98 13.97 -8.10
N ASP A 462 17.67 14.09 -6.97
CA ASP A 462 17.17 13.63 -5.66
C ASP A 462 15.88 14.34 -5.21
N ILE A 463 15.75 15.65 -5.49
CA ILE A 463 14.49 16.41 -5.26
C ILE A 463 13.31 15.75 -5.98
N LYS A 464 13.49 15.22 -7.20
CA LYS A 464 12.40 14.57 -7.94
C LYS A 464 12.01 13.25 -7.28
N ALA A 465 12.98 12.45 -6.85
CA ALA A 465 12.71 11.20 -6.17
C ALA A 465 11.97 11.42 -4.84
N TRP A 466 12.39 12.41 -4.04
CA TRP A 466 11.68 12.77 -2.81
C TRP A 466 10.27 13.33 -3.07
N ARG A 467 10.07 14.18 -4.07
CA ARG A 467 8.73 14.64 -4.48
C ARG A 467 7.83 13.49 -4.96
N MET A 468 8.39 12.42 -5.54
CA MET A 468 7.61 11.21 -5.88
C MET A 468 7.21 10.38 -4.64
N LYS A 469 8.05 10.36 -3.59
CA LYS A 469 7.64 9.81 -2.28
C LYS A 469 6.57 10.66 -1.63
N GLU A 470 6.75 11.98 -1.61
CA GLU A 470 5.77 12.96 -1.11
C GLU A 470 4.41 12.79 -1.80
N GLU A 471 4.38 12.63 -3.13
CA GLU A 471 3.15 12.38 -3.90
C GLU A 471 2.49 11.03 -3.54
N ARG A 472 3.27 9.98 -3.26
CA ARG A 472 2.75 8.69 -2.78
C ARG A 472 2.16 8.82 -1.37
N LEU A 473 2.86 9.51 -0.48
CA LEU A 473 2.43 9.74 0.90
C LEU A 473 1.17 10.62 0.94
N LYS A 474 1.10 11.72 0.18
CA LYS A 474 -0.13 12.53 0.03
C LYS A 474 -1.31 11.76 -0.54
N LYS A 475 -1.10 10.74 -1.37
CA LYS A 475 -2.19 9.87 -1.86
C LYS A 475 -2.71 8.89 -0.81
N LEU A 476 -1.90 8.55 0.19
CA LEU A 476 -2.25 7.70 1.33
C LEU A 476 -2.74 8.51 2.53
N GLN A 477 -2.26 9.75 2.68
CA GLN A 477 -2.67 10.68 3.72
C GLN A 477 -4.19 10.79 3.72
N GLY A 478 -4.76 10.65 4.90
CA GLY A 478 -6.19 10.66 5.12
C GLY A 478 -7.01 9.50 4.52
N LYS A 479 -6.40 8.53 3.84
CA LYS A 479 -7.07 7.30 3.37
C LYS A 479 -6.92 6.16 4.38
N ILE A 480 -7.43 6.42 5.57
CA ILE A 480 -7.48 5.48 6.69
C ILE A 480 -8.89 4.88 6.75
N LEU A 481 -9.02 3.58 7.06
CA LEU A 481 -10.34 2.95 7.25
C LEU A 481 -11.16 3.70 8.30
N HIS A 482 -12.39 4.05 7.95
CA HIS A 482 -13.37 4.60 8.88
C HIS A 482 -14.04 3.43 9.61
N VAL A 483 -13.50 3.06 10.78
CA VAL A 483 -14.16 2.08 11.66
C VAL A 483 -15.22 2.79 12.49
N GLU A 484 -16.47 2.43 12.23
CA GLU A 484 -17.68 3.06 12.79
C GLU A 484 -18.12 2.33 14.09
N ASP A 485 -19.29 2.68 14.63
CA ASP A 485 -19.90 2.02 15.79
C ASP A 485 -19.94 0.49 15.62
N SER A 486 -19.74 -0.26 16.72
CA SER A 486 -19.77 -1.72 16.73
C SER A 486 -20.96 -2.29 17.50
N PHE A 487 -21.43 -3.47 17.07
CA PHE A 487 -22.72 -4.02 17.49
C PHE A 487 -22.58 -5.45 18.02
N LEU A 488 -23.07 -5.70 19.24
CA LEU A 488 -23.39 -7.05 19.71
C LEU A 488 -24.69 -7.51 19.03
N ILE A 489 -24.68 -8.70 18.43
CA ILE A 489 -25.83 -9.25 17.71
C ILE A 489 -26.11 -10.69 18.11
N SER A 490 -27.38 -10.92 18.46
CA SER A 490 -27.98 -12.24 18.62
C SER A 490 -28.42 -12.79 17.25
N SER A 491 -28.12 -14.07 17.00
CA SER A 491 -28.60 -14.83 15.85
C SER A 491 -29.77 -15.77 16.18
N ASN A 492 -30.43 -15.57 17.33
CA ASN A 492 -31.62 -16.30 17.79
C ASN A 492 -32.90 -15.48 17.52
N GLU A 493 -34.09 -15.98 17.92
CA GLU A 493 -35.41 -15.37 17.59
C GLU A 493 -35.54 -13.88 17.94
N ASP A 494 -34.94 -13.42 19.04
CA ASP A 494 -35.00 -12.01 19.48
C ASP A 494 -34.29 -11.02 18.53
N LEU A 495 -33.34 -11.49 17.71
CA LEU A 495 -32.55 -10.68 16.76
C LEU A 495 -32.00 -9.37 17.36
N THR A 496 -31.59 -9.42 18.64
CA THR A 496 -31.02 -8.27 19.39
C THR A 496 -29.88 -7.62 18.61
N GLY A 497 -29.88 -6.28 18.53
CA GLY A 497 -28.87 -5.48 17.81
C GLY A 497 -29.08 -5.36 16.29
N VAL A 498 -29.80 -6.28 15.65
CA VAL A 498 -30.02 -6.28 14.18
C VAL A 498 -30.75 -5.02 13.72
N SER A 499 -31.69 -4.50 14.51
CA SER A 499 -32.43 -3.27 14.20
C SER A 499 -31.54 -2.01 14.20
N ASP A 500 -30.56 -1.95 15.09
CA ASP A 500 -29.64 -0.81 15.19
C ASP A 500 -28.55 -0.88 14.10
N LEU A 501 -28.02 -2.07 13.81
CA LEU A 501 -27.17 -2.31 12.64
C LEU A 501 -27.90 -1.93 11.34
N LYS A 502 -29.18 -2.30 11.18
CA LYS A 502 -29.99 -1.91 10.01
C LYS A 502 -30.12 -0.39 9.89
N ARG A 503 -30.31 0.33 11.01
CA ARG A 503 -30.34 1.80 11.04
C ARG A 503 -28.99 2.40 10.63
N CYS A 504 -27.89 1.79 11.07
CA CYS A 504 -26.52 2.18 10.75
C CYS A 504 -26.19 1.98 9.26
N ILE A 505 -26.51 0.81 8.70
CA ILE A 505 -26.36 0.52 7.26
C ILE A 505 -27.20 1.50 6.44
N LEU A 506 -28.44 1.80 6.83
CA LEU A 506 -29.31 2.76 6.14
C LEU A 506 -28.76 4.20 6.18
N LYS A 507 -28.22 4.65 7.31
CA LYS A 507 -27.52 5.95 7.43
C LYS A 507 -26.44 6.08 6.36
N TYR A 508 -25.48 5.15 6.32
CA TYR A 508 -24.37 5.21 5.37
C TYR A 508 -24.80 4.94 3.91
N SER A 509 -25.84 4.14 3.70
CA SER A 509 -26.44 3.94 2.37
C SER A 509 -27.01 5.25 1.80
N ARG A 510 -27.66 6.08 2.63
CA ARG A 510 -28.17 7.41 2.23
C ARG A 510 -27.05 8.41 1.94
N GLU A 511 -25.96 8.38 2.70
CA GLU A 511 -24.79 9.23 2.46
C GLU A 511 -24.08 8.88 1.14
N ASN A 512 -23.96 7.60 0.83
CA ASN A 512 -23.29 7.10 -0.37
C ASN A 512 -24.05 7.30 -1.69
N GLN A 513 -25.35 7.66 -1.65
CA GLN A 513 -26.18 7.81 -2.85
C GLN A 513 -25.58 8.79 -3.87
N VAL A 514 -25.70 8.49 -5.15
CA VAL A 514 -25.14 9.31 -6.23
C VAL A 514 -26.21 9.74 -7.23
N TYR A 515 -26.09 10.96 -7.73
CA TYR A 515 -26.93 11.44 -8.81
C TYR A 515 -26.31 11.04 -10.15
N VAL A 516 -27.11 10.44 -11.03
CA VAL A 516 -26.75 10.06 -12.40
C VAL A 516 -27.63 10.83 -13.39
N SER A 517 -27.15 11.02 -14.63
CA SER A 517 -28.01 11.53 -15.69
C SER A 517 -29.02 10.48 -16.15
N GLU A 518 -30.11 10.91 -16.78
CA GLU A 518 -31.05 9.99 -17.41
C GLU A 518 -30.41 9.11 -18.51
N GLN A 519 -29.36 9.61 -19.17
CA GLN A 519 -28.60 8.84 -20.18
C GLN A 519 -27.77 7.75 -19.53
N MET A 520 -27.08 8.08 -18.42
CA MET A 520 -26.37 7.10 -17.60
C MET A 520 -27.35 6.03 -17.11
N PHE A 521 -28.47 6.42 -16.50
CA PHE A 521 -29.49 5.49 -15.99
C PHE A 521 -30.03 4.52 -17.05
N LYS A 522 -30.28 5.00 -18.28
CA LYS A 522 -30.67 4.16 -19.41
C LYS A 522 -29.56 3.15 -19.78
N PHE A 523 -28.30 3.60 -19.85
CA PHE A 523 -27.16 2.71 -20.09
C PHE A 523 -26.95 1.68 -18.97
N MET A 524 -27.18 2.03 -17.69
CA MET A 524 -27.14 1.08 -16.58
C MET A 524 -28.14 -0.06 -16.81
N LYS A 525 -29.41 0.29 -17.10
CA LYS A 525 -30.45 -0.70 -17.39
C LYS A 525 -30.20 -1.49 -18.68
N GLU A 526 -29.63 -0.89 -19.72
CA GLU A 526 -29.29 -1.63 -20.94
C GLU A 526 -28.17 -2.66 -20.73
N LEU A 527 -27.22 -2.42 -19.83
CA LEU A 527 -26.21 -3.42 -19.45
C LEU A 527 -26.83 -4.55 -18.62
N THR A 528 -27.64 -4.23 -17.61
CA THR A 528 -28.28 -5.24 -16.74
C THR A 528 -29.44 -6.00 -17.40
N HIS A 529 -29.96 -5.53 -18.54
CA HIS A 529 -30.88 -6.30 -19.39
C HIS A 529 -30.17 -7.10 -20.50
N GLN A 530 -28.91 -6.80 -20.85
CA GLN A 530 -28.17 -7.59 -21.85
C GLN A 530 -27.79 -8.98 -21.34
N SER A 531 -27.70 -9.19 -20.02
CA SER A 531 -27.61 -10.51 -19.39
C SER A 531 -28.92 -11.32 -19.40
N LEU A 532 -30.03 -10.74 -19.85
CA LEU A 532 -31.38 -11.35 -19.82
C LEU A 532 -31.99 -11.59 -21.22
N CYS A 533 -31.27 -11.29 -22.30
CA CYS A 533 -31.78 -11.38 -23.67
C CYS A 533 -30.87 -12.23 -24.57
N GLU A 534 -31.44 -13.19 -25.30
CA GLU A 534 -30.70 -14.02 -26.25
C GLU A 534 -29.88 -13.17 -27.26
N PRO A 535 -28.58 -13.46 -27.48
CA PRO A 535 -27.73 -12.76 -28.43
C PRO A 535 -28.07 -13.07 -29.91
N LYS A 536 -29.18 -12.52 -30.38
CA LYS A 536 -29.67 -12.66 -31.75
C LYS A 536 -28.76 -11.92 -32.73
N ARG A 537 -27.90 -12.70 -33.41
CA ARG A 537 -26.85 -12.33 -34.39
C ARG A 537 -25.47 -11.91 -33.81
N LEU A 538 -24.98 -12.60 -32.77
CA LEU A 538 -23.54 -12.64 -32.48
C LEU A 538 -22.87 -13.89 -33.11
N SER A 539 -21.56 -13.82 -33.38
CA SER A 539 -20.74 -15.00 -33.70
C SER A 539 -20.59 -15.91 -32.46
N MET A 540 -20.23 -17.20 -32.62
CA MET A 540 -20.20 -18.18 -31.51
C MET A 540 -19.45 -17.65 -30.28
N ARG A 541 -18.13 -17.41 -30.37
CA ARG A 541 -17.33 -16.81 -29.29
C ARG A 541 -17.89 -15.50 -28.72
N GLU A 542 -18.55 -14.67 -29.53
CA GLU A 542 -19.16 -13.43 -29.02
C GLU A 542 -20.41 -13.70 -28.16
N LYS A 543 -21.12 -14.82 -28.36
CA LYS A 543 -22.22 -15.27 -27.48
C LYS A 543 -21.68 -15.70 -26.12
N ASP A 544 -20.73 -16.63 -26.10
CA ASP A 544 -20.20 -17.21 -24.86
C ASP A 544 -19.45 -16.18 -23.99
N LEU A 545 -18.80 -15.20 -24.62
CA LEU A 545 -18.39 -13.96 -23.93
C LEU A 545 -19.60 -13.25 -23.30
N SER A 546 -20.62 -12.90 -24.10
CA SER A 546 -21.79 -12.11 -23.67
C SER A 546 -22.65 -12.74 -22.57
N ASN A 547 -22.47 -14.02 -22.23
CA ASN A 547 -23.12 -14.65 -21.07
C ASN A 547 -22.73 -13.97 -19.75
N PHE A 548 -21.51 -13.44 -19.64
CA PHE A 548 -21.06 -12.75 -18.41
C PHE A 548 -20.10 -11.57 -18.58
N MET A 549 -19.40 -11.44 -19.70
CA MET A 549 -18.47 -10.36 -19.95
C MET A 549 -18.50 -9.81 -21.37
N THR A 550 -18.50 -8.49 -21.51
CA THR A 550 -18.36 -7.83 -22.82
C THR A 550 -17.05 -7.07 -22.91
N THR A 551 -16.50 -6.99 -24.13
CA THR A 551 -15.41 -6.06 -24.41
C THR A 551 -15.99 -4.67 -24.58
N ARG A 552 -15.33 -3.64 -24.05
CA ARG A 552 -15.71 -2.23 -24.22
C ARG A 552 -15.95 -1.88 -25.70
N ARG A 553 -15.21 -2.52 -26.61
CA ARG A 553 -15.31 -2.35 -28.08
C ARG A 553 -16.53 -3.04 -28.70
N SER A 554 -16.98 -4.19 -28.20
CA SER A 554 -18.19 -4.87 -28.70
C SER A 554 -19.47 -4.20 -28.21
N SER A 555 -19.55 -3.81 -26.93
CA SER A 555 -20.66 -3.00 -26.40
C SER A 555 -20.78 -1.67 -27.17
N LEU A 556 -19.64 -1.05 -27.51
CA LEU A 556 -19.56 0.14 -28.36
C LEU A 556 -20.15 -0.03 -29.77
N LYS A 557 -20.03 -1.20 -30.42
CA LYS A 557 -20.62 -1.43 -31.75
C LYS A 557 -22.15 -1.34 -31.69
N ASN A 558 -22.76 -2.01 -30.72
CA ASN A 558 -24.21 -2.07 -30.57
C ASN A 558 -24.82 -0.71 -30.19
N LEU A 559 -24.14 0.05 -29.32
CA LEU A 559 -24.59 1.38 -28.90
C LEU A 559 -24.45 2.47 -29.97
N LYS A 560 -23.38 2.45 -30.79
CA LYS A 560 -23.14 3.44 -31.87
C LYS A 560 -24.29 3.54 -32.89
N HIS A 561 -25.06 2.47 -33.09
CA HIS A 561 -26.18 2.47 -34.03
C HIS A 561 -27.47 3.09 -33.47
N LYS A 562 -27.61 3.19 -32.13
CA LYS A 562 -28.81 3.71 -31.46
C LYS A 562 -28.60 5.12 -30.89
N MET A 563 -27.43 5.41 -30.31
CA MET A 563 -27.10 6.77 -29.87
C MET A 563 -26.73 7.65 -31.07
N ARG A 564 -27.71 8.42 -31.57
CA ARG A 564 -27.57 9.36 -32.71
C ARG A 564 -26.63 10.56 -32.50
N GLN A 565 -25.88 10.60 -31.41
CA GLN A 565 -24.83 11.61 -31.16
C GLN A 565 -23.53 10.88 -30.76
N LYS A 566 -22.38 11.40 -31.22
CA LYS A 566 -21.06 10.77 -31.02
C LYS A 566 -20.78 10.55 -29.52
N PRO A 567 -20.65 9.31 -29.03
CA PRO A 567 -20.16 9.09 -27.68
C PRO A 567 -18.65 9.35 -27.64
N GLU A 568 -18.25 10.43 -26.99
CA GLU A 568 -16.84 10.66 -26.65
C GLU A 568 -16.39 9.56 -25.68
N ALA A 569 -15.34 8.81 -26.04
CA ALA A 569 -14.94 7.59 -25.33
C ALA A 569 -14.57 7.82 -23.85
N TYR A 570 -14.28 9.07 -23.45
CA TYR A 570 -14.04 9.43 -22.05
C TYR A 570 -15.26 9.25 -21.16
N LYS A 571 -16.49 9.53 -21.66
CA LYS A 571 -17.71 9.41 -20.85
C LYS A 571 -17.95 7.96 -20.42
N GLN A 572 -17.62 7.00 -21.28
CA GLN A 572 -17.89 5.58 -21.05
C GLN A 572 -17.01 4.96 -19.95
N LYS A 573 -15.70 5.27 -19.89
CA LYS A 573 -14.83 4.77 -18.79
C LYS A 573 -15.41 5.19 -17.43
N LYS A 574 -15.89 6.43 -17.34
CA LYS A 574 -16.42 7.05 -16.11
C LYS A 574 -17.75 6.44 -15.67
N VAL A 575 -18.68 6.18 -16.60
CA VAL A 575 -19.95 5.51 -16.28
C VAL A 575 -19.71 4.06 -15.85
N LEU A 576 -18.76 3.35 -16.47
CA LEU A 576 -18.36 1.99 -16.06
C LEU A 576 -17.67 1.98 -14.68
N THR A 577 -16.78 2.95 -14.39
CA THR A 577 -16.21 3.12 -13.05
C THR A 577 -17.29 3.43 -12.02
N LEU A 578 -18.25 4.31 -12.31
CA LEU A 578 -19.35 4.64 -11.39
C LEU A 578 -20.26 3.42 -11.13
N LEU A 579 -20.63 2.67 -12.17
CA LEU A 579 -21.35 1.40 -12.06
C LEU A 579 -20.60 0.37 -11.20
N SER A 580 -19.28 0.29 -11.36
CA SER A 580 -18.45 -0.65 -10.59
C SER A 580 -18.28 -0.23 -9.12
N LEU A 581 -18.27 1.07 -8.83
CA LEU A 581 -18.32 1.61 -7.46
C LEU A 581 -19.68 1.40 -6.80
N MET A 582 -20.77 1.41 -7.58
CA MET A 582 -22.13 1.04 -7.13
C MET A 582 -22.33 -0.49 -6.97
N GLY A 583 -21.43 -1.32 -7.50
CA GLY A 583 -21.54 -2.79 -7.46
C GLY A 583 -22.45 -3.42 -8.52
N GLU A 584 -22.88 -2.67 -9.53
CA GLU A 584 -23.73 -3.18 -10.63
C GLU A 584 -22.94 -4.07 -11.62
N ILE A 585 -21.65 -3.80 -11.76
CA ILE A 585 -20.70 -4.52 -12.64
C ILE A 585 -19.35 -4.65 -11.90
N LEU A 586 -18.43 -5.43 -12.46
CA LEU A 586 -17.00 -5.30 -12.14
C LEU A 586 -16.27 -4.72 -13.35
N TYR A 587 -15.55 -3.62 -13.13
CA TYR A 587 -14.74 -2.95 -14.12
C TYR A 587 -13.42 -2.52 -13.48
N TYR A 588 -12.28 -2.83 -14.14
CA TYR A 588 -10.94 -2.58 -13.61
C TYR A 588 -10.26 -1.49 -14.45
N PRO A 589 -10.61 -0.21 -14.23
CA PRO A 589 -10.19 0.92 -15.08
C PRO A 589 -8.66 1.04 -15.24
N ASP A 590 -7.90 0.59 -14.25
CA ASP A 590 -6.47 0.89 -14.10
C ASP A 590 -5.59 -0.37 -14.10
N GLN A 591 -6.15 -1.52 -14.53
CA GLN A 591 -5.41 -2.74 -14.83
C GLN A 591 -5.32 -2.93 -16.35
N ASP A 592 -4.12 -2.79 -16.93
CA ASP A 592 -3.94 -2.75 -18.38
C ASP A 592 -4.54 -3.95 -19.14
N ALA A 593 -4.49 -5.14 -18.53
CA ALA A 593 -5.01 -6.39 -19.08
C ALA A 593 -6.55 -6.51 -19.05
N LEU A 594 -7.25 -5.64 -18.32
CA LEU A 594 -8.70 -5.71 -18.05
C LEU A 594 -9.46 -4.40 -18.28
N GLN A 595 -8.78 -3.28 -18.57
CA GLN A 595 -9.40 -1.97 -18.84
C GLN A 595 -10.39 -1.95 -20.03
N ASP A 596 -10.31 -2.95 -20.91
CA ASP A 596 -11.21 -3.16 -22.07
C ASP A 596 -12.24 -4.29 -21.83
N VAL A 597 -12.29 -4.88 -20.63
CA VAL A 597 -13.22 -5.96 -20.21
C VAL A 597 -14.22 -5.45 -19.17
N ILE A 598 -15.49 -5.84 -19.32
CA ILE A 598 -16.59 -5.46 -18.42
C ILE A 598 -17.32 -6.74 -17.99
N PHE A 599 -17.31 -7.06 -16.69
CA PHE A 599 -18.06 -8.20 -16.14
C PHE A 599 -19.43 -7.71 -15.65
N HIS A 600 -20.51 -8.10 -16.34
CA HIS A 600 -21.86 -7.60 -16.09
C HIS A 600 -22.83 -8.69 -15.59
N ASN A 601 -22.47 -9.97 -15.67
CA ASN A 601 -23.12 -11.04 -14.93
C ASN A 601 -22.19 -11.49 -13.81
N ILE A 602 -22.20 -10.75 -12.70
CA ILE A 602 -21.33 -11.04 -11.55
C ILE A 602 -21.67 -12.43 -10.98
N ASP A 603 -22.95 -12.78 -10.91
CA ASP A 603 -23.44 -14.06 -10.39
C ASP A 603 -22.87 -15.25 -11.17
N ARG A 604 -22.87 -15.18 -12.52
CA ARG A 604 -22.22 -16.19 -13.37
C ARG A 604 -20.71 -16.29 -13.14
N MET A 605 -20.02 -15.16 -12.97
CA MET A 605 -18.59 -15.15 -12.63
C MET A 605 -18.33 -15.78 -11.25
N ILE A 606 -19.25 -15.61 -10.29
CA ILE A 606 -19.17 -16.22 -8.96
C ILE A 606 -19.35 -17.75 -9.06
N GLU A 607 -20.29 -18.24 -9.86
CA GLU A 607 -20.45 -19.68 -10.12
C GLU A 607 -19.16 -20.32 -10.68
N LEU A 608 -18.52 -19.65 -11.64
CA LEU A 608 -17.25 -20.07 -12.22
C LEU A 608 -16.13 -20.09 -11.16
N LEU A 609 -15.99 -19.04 -10.35
CA LEU A 609 -15.02 -19.02 -9.24
C LEU A 609 -15.31 -20.10 -8.19
N ARG A 610 -16.58 -20.39 -7.89
CA ARG A 610 -16.98 -21.53 -7.02
C ARG A 610 -16.50 -22.85 -7.60
N ALA A 611 -16.75 -23.13 -8.88
CA ALA A 611 -16.32 -24.37 -9.52
C ALA A 611 -14.79 -24.58 -9.41
N ILE A 612 -14.02 -23.50 -9.53
CA ILE A 612 -12.56 -23.54 -9.63
C ILE A 612 -11.87 -23.62 -8.26
N PHE A 613 -12.41 -22.97 -7.22
CA PHE A 613 -11.78 -22.91 -5.88
C PHE A 613 -12.40 -23.89 -4.85
N ARG A 614 -13.41 -24.69 -5.22
CA ARG A 614 -14.01 -25.74 -4.39
C ARG A 614 -13.03 -26.91 -4.16
N HIS A 615 -12.22 -26.82 -3.10
CA HIS A 615 -11.35 -27.94 -2.66
C HIS A 615 -11.60 -28.28 -1.19
N ASP A 616 -12.78 -28.86 -0.94
CA ASP A 616 -12.94 -29.73 0.20
C ASP A 616 -12.46 -31.14 -0.17
N ARG A 617 -11.73 -31.82 0.71
CA ARG A 617 -11.11 -33.12 0.40
C ARG A 617 -12.13 -34.24 0.25
N GLU A 618 -13.21 -34.18 1.02
CA GLU A 618 -14.16 -35.29 1.18
C GLU A 618 -15.05 -35.50 -0.06
N LEU A 619 -15.32 -34.42 -0.83
CA LEU A 619 -16.18 -34.47 -2.01
C LEU A 619 -15.57 -35.18 -3.23
N PHE A 620 -14.25 -35.40 -3.24
CA PHE A 620 -13.58 -36.21 -4.27
C PHE A 620 -13.68 -37.71 -3.98
N ASN A 621 -13.90 -38.12 -2.73
CA ASN A 621 -14.04 -39.53 -2.35
C ASN A 621 -15.39 -40.11 -2.83
N ASN A 622 -16.43 -39.29 -2.95
CA ASN A 622 -17.76 -39.69 -3.44
C ASN A 622 -17.86 -39.57 -4.98
N VAL A 623 -17.09 -40.41 -5.68
CA VAL A 623 -17.17 -40.60 -7.14
C VAL A 623 -18.41 -41.42 -7.50
N ASN A 624 -19.58 -40.76 -7.52
CA ASN A 624 -20.82 -41.39 -7.96
C ASN A 624 -20.74 -41.84 -9.43
N TYR A 625 -21.27 -43.02 -9.75
CA TYR A 625 -20.94 -43.78 -10.97
C TYR A 625 -21.34 -43.10 -12.30
N ASP A 626 -22.29 -42.16 -12.30
CA ASP A 626 -22.64 -41.34 -13.49
C ASP A 626 -21.47 -40.50 -14.04
N LYS A 627 -20.41 -40.27 -13.25
CA LYS A 627 -19.31 -39.38 -13.62
C LYS A 627 -18.29 -40.00 -14.58
N ASP A 628 -18.22 -41.33 -14.73
CA ASP A 628 -17.15 -41.97 -15.52
C ASP A 628 -17.20 -41.56 -17.01
N HIS A 629 -18.39 -41.34 -17.61
CA HIS A 629 -18.52 -40.80 -18.97
C HIS A 629 -17.93 -39.39 -19.10
N ILE A 630 -18.13 -38.53 -18.08
CA ILE A 630 -17.66 -37.15 -18.05
C ILE A 630 -16.14 -37.12 -17.83
N ILE A 631 -15.62 -37.99 -16.96
CA ILE A 631 -14.19 -38.20 -16.76
C ILE A 631 -13.50 -38.65 -18.06
N ILE A 632 -14.09 -39.60 -18.80
CA ILE A 632 -13.58 -40.01 -20.12
C ILE A 632 -13.67 -38.87 -21.15
N THR A 633 -14.76 -38.11 -21.16
CA THR A 633 -14.96 -36.98 -22.09
C THR A 633 -13.97 -35.84 -21.86
N CYS A 634 -13.69 -35.50 -20.60
CA CYS A 634 -12.83 -34.36 -20.24
C CYS A 634 -11.33 -34.74 -20.12
N CYS A 635 -11.01 -35.90 -19.54
CA CYS A 635 -9.64 -36.32 -19.24
C CYS A 635 -9.13 -37.50 -20.09
N GLY A 636 -9.99 -38.10 -20.92
CA GLY A 636 -9.66 -39.24 -21.79
C GLY A 636 -9.63 -40.60 -21.10
N SER A 637 -9.27 -40.66 -19.81
CA SER A 637 -9.41 -41.88 -18.98
C SER A 637 -9.42 -41.56 -17.48
N LYS A 638 -9.87 -42.53 -16.68
CA LYS A 638 -9.89 -42.44 -15.21
C LYS A 638 -8.49 -42.33 -14.60
N GLN A 639 -7.54 -43.13 -15.10
CA GLN A 639 -6.13 -43.03 -14.72
C GLN A 639 -5.57 -41.61 -14.97
N LYS A 640 -5.82 -41.04 -16.15
CA LYS A 640 -5.40 -39.66 -16.45
C LYS A 640 -6.03 -38.65 -15.49
N PHE A 641 -7.31 -38.80 -15.17
CA PHE A 641 -7.98 -37.95 -14.18
C PHE A 641 -7.31 -38.02 -12.80
N GLU A 642 -7.02 -39.22 -12.29
CA GLU A 642 -6.35 -39.41 -10.99
C GLU A 642 -4.93 -38.83 -10.98
N ASP A 643 -4.20 -38.95 -12.09
CA ASP A 643 -2.86 -38.39 -12.24
C ASP A 643 -2.89 -36.85 -12.32
N MET A 644 -3.84 -36.26 -13.07
CA MET A 644 -4.08 -34.82 -13.12
C MET A 644 -4.51 -34.24 -11.76
N GLU A 645 -5.37 -34.96 -11.03
CA GLU A 645 -5.82 -34.59 -9.68
C GLU A 645 -4.67 -34.65 -8.66
N ARG A 646 -3.78 -35.63 -8.78
CA ARG A 646 -2.57 -35.75 -7.95
C ARG A 646 -1.59 -34.61 -8.25
N ASP A 647 -1.34 -34.29 -9.52
CA ASP A 647 -0.46 -33.21 -9.94
C ASP A 647 -0.98 -31.83 -9.49
N PHE A 648 -2.29 -31.62 -9.54
CA PHE A 648 -2.91 -30.41 -8.97
C PHE A 648 -2.77 -30.33 -7.45
N ARG A 649 -2.98 -31.44 -6.71
CA ARG A 649 -2.86 -31.44 -5.23
C ARG A 649 -1.43 -31.28 -4.72
N VAL A 650 -0.43 -31.79 -5.44
CA VAL A 650 0.98 -31.77 -5.00
C VAL A 650 1.73 -30.56 -5.56
N ASN A 651 1.66 -30.36 -6.89
CA ASN A 651 2.46 -29.36 -7.59
C ASN A 651 1.69 -28.07 -7.92
N ALA A 652 0.39 -28.00 -7.59
CA ALA A 652 -0.50 -26.91 -7.98
C ALA A 652 -0.62 -26.70 -9.51
N ILE A 653 -0.44 -27.77 -10.29
CA ILE A 653 -0.53 -27.78 -11.75
C ILE A 653 -1.93 -28.26 -12.17
N LEU A 654 -2.70 -27.38 -12.80
CA LEU A 654 -4.06 -27.62 -13.26
C LEU A 654 -4.05 -27.93 -14.76
N HIS A 655 -4.43 -29.16 -15.11
CA HIS A 655 -4.51 -29.65 -16.49
C HIS A 655 -5.80 -29.19 -17.17
N LYS A 656 -5.79 -29.01 -18.50
CA LYS A 656 -6.98 -28.50 -19.20
C LYS A 656 -8.16 -29.48 -19.10
N GLY A 657 -7.90 -30.79 -19.25
CA GLY A 657 -8.95 -31.80 -19.12
C GLY A 657 -9.62 -31.79 -17.75
N PHE A 658 -8.81 -31.79 -16.69
CA PHE A 658 -9.30 -31.72 -15.30
C PHE A 658 -10.03 -30.39 -15.00
N PHE A 659 -9.61 -29.27 -15.58
CA PHE A 659 -10.34 -28.00 -15.46
C PHE A 659 -11.74 -28.04 -16.08
N LEU A 660 -11.88 -28.65 -17.27
CA LEU A 660 -13.19 -28.85 -17.90
C LEU A 660 -14.07 -29.78 -17.04
N TYR A 661 -13.48 -30.81 -16.44
CA TYR A 661 -14.19 -31.64 -15.45
C TYR A 661 -14.62 -30.84 -14.20
N LEU A 662 -13.81 -29.94 -13.64
CA LEU A 662 -14.26 -29.11 -12.51
C LEU A 662 -15.45 -28.20 -12.90
N CYS A 663 -15.52 -27.79 -14.16
CA CYS A 663 -16.53 -26.86 -14.66
C CYS A 663 -17.80 -27.51 -15.22
N HIS A 664 -17.84 -28.82 -15.50
CA HIS A 664 -18.86 -29.45 -16.36
C HIS A 664 -20.34 -29.18 -16.01
N ASN A 665 -20.69 -29.13 -14.71
CA ASN A 665 -22.06 -28.86 -14.24
C ASN A 665 -22.41 -27.36 -14.19
N VAL A 666 -21.44 -26.49 -14.47
CA VAL A 666 -21.57 -25.05 -14.31
C VAL A 666 -21.40 -24.34 -15.66
N ALA A 667 -20.39 -24.69 -16.44
CA ALA A 667 -19.96 -23.95 -17.64
C ALA A 667 -19.79 -24.85 -18.86
N ASN A 668 -19.97 -24.29 -20.05
CA ASN A 668 -19.54 -24.95 -21.29
C ASN A 668 -18.01 -24.81 -21.51
N ASN A 669 -17.46 -25.55 -22.47
CA ASN A 669 -16.01 -25.55 -22.71
C ASN A 669 -15.45 -24.18 -23.14
N GLU A 670 -16.21 -23.36 -23.88
CA GLU A 670 -15.76 -22.01 -24.29
C GLU A 670 -15.81 -21.03 -23.12
N GLU A 671 -16.87 -21.05 -22.29
CA GLU A 671 -16.94 -20.27 -21.03
C GLU A 671 -15.78 -20.64 -20.08
N ALA A 672 -15.47 -21.93 -19.97
CA ALA A 672 -14.36 -22.44 -19.16
C ALA A 672 -12.99 -21.95 -19.69
N GLU A 673 -12.75 -22.01 -21.00
CA GLU A 673 -11.52 -21.48 -21.61
C GLU A 673 -11.38 -19.94 -21.45
N ILE A 674 -12.49 -19.19 -21.59
CA ILE A 674 -12.52 -17.75 -21.32
C ILE A 674 -12.17 -17.49 -19.84
N MET A 675 -12.66 -18.29 -18.90
CA MET A 675 -12.35 -18.13 -17.48
C MET A 675 -10.87 -18.39 -17.17
N LEU A 676 -10.21 -19.34 -17.85
CA LEU A 676 -8.77 -19.53 -17.76
C LEU A 676 -7.98 -18.31 -18.26
N GLU A 677 -8.42 -17.63 -19.32
CA GLU A 677 -7.83 -16.35 -19.72
C GLU A 677 -8.02 -15.26 -18.66
N VAL A 678 -9.21 -15.18 -18.06
CA VAL A 678 -9.55 -14.19 -17.02
C VAL A 678 -8.69 -14.37 -15.76
N LEU A 679 -8.50 -15.61 -15.30
CA LEU A 679 -7.64 -15.92 -14.15
C LEU A 679 -6.17 -15.56 -14.40
N GLN A 680 -5.67 -15.75 -15.62
CA GLN A 680 -4.33 -15.28 -16.01
C GLN A 680 -4.24 -13.75 -16.00
N LYS A 681 -5.25 -13.05 -16.53
CA LYS A 681 -5.30 -11.57 -16.53
C LYS A 681 -5.34 -10.98 -15.11
N PHE A 682 -5.97 -11.67 -14.15
CA PHE A 682 -5.91 -11.31 -12.72
C PHE A 682 -4.60 -11.71 -12.01
N ASN A 683 -3.67 -12.36 -12.71
CA ASN A 683 -2.43 -12.95 -12.17
C ASN A 683 -2.68 -13.98 -11.06
N LEU A 684 -3.73 -14.80 -11.21
CA LEU A 684 -4.04 -15.93 -10.33
C LEU A 684 -3.42 -17.25 -10.82
N CYS A 685 -3.16 -17.39 -12.10
CA CYS A 685 -2.38 -18.51 -12.65
C CYS A 685 -1.55 -18.06 -13.85
N PHE A 686 -0.65 -18.93 -14.30
CA PHE A 686 0.04 -18.79 -15.58
C PHE A 686 -0.07 -20.08 -16.38
N LYS A 687 -0.28 -19.94 -17.69
CA LYS A 687 -0.12 -21.05 -18.63
C LYS A 687 1.37 -21.37 -18.85
N PHE A 688 1.69 -22.65 -19.01
CA PHE A 688 2.91 -23.13 -19.65
C PHE A 688 2.56 -24.34 -20.53
N ASP A 689 3.16 -24.45 -21.71
CA ASP A 689 2.91 -25.58 -22.61
C ASP A 689 3.92 -26.72 -22.34
N SER A 690 3.39 -27.92 -22.17
CA SER A 690 4.14 -29.17 -22.32
C SER A 690 4.15 -29.60 -23.79
N SER A 691 4.85 -30.68 -24.14
CA SER A 691 5.00 -31.12 -25.54
C SER A 691 3.70 -31.55 -26.24
N ASN A 692 2.60 -31.76 -25.52
CA ASN A 692 1.28 -32.03 -26.11
C ASN A 692 0.07 -31.41 -25.36
N GLU A 693 0.24 -30.82 -24.16
CA GLU A 693 -0.88 -30.25 -23.39
C GLU A 693 -0.54 -28.90 -22.73
N SER A 694 -1.51 -27.97 -22.73
CA SER A 694 -1.43 -26.68 -22.04
C SER A 694 -1.77 -26.82 -20.56
N LEU A 695 -0.80 -26.52 -19.69
CA LEU A 695 -0.89 -26.66 -18.25
C LEU A 695 -0.95 -25.29 -17.56
N TYR A 696 -1.62 -25.19 -16.42
CA TYR A 696 -1.80 -23.93 -15.69
C TYR A 696 -1.33 -24.06 -14.26
N HIS A 697 -0.29 -23.32 -13.86
CA HIS A 697 0.21 -23.37 -12.48
C HIS A 697 -0.53 -22.32 -11.62
N PHE A 698 -0.98 -22.73 -10.42
CA PHE A 698 -1.69 -21.88 -9.46
C PHE A 698 -0.89 -21.78 -8.14
N PRO A 699 0.07 -20.84 -8.00
CA PRO A 699 1.00 -20.79 -6.86
C PRO A 699 0.40 -20.73 -5.44
N TRP A 700 -0.91 -20.56 -5.33
CA TRP A 700 -1.71 -20.41 -4.11
C TRP A 700 -1.96 -21.74 -3.39
N TYR A 701 -2.02 -22.86 -4.13
CA TYR A 701 -2.19 -24.20 -3.55
C TYR A 701 -0.86 -24.87 -3.16
N GLN A 702 0.27 -24.24 -3.51
CA GLN A 702 1.58 -24.83 -3.28
C GLN A 702 1.99 -24.74 -1.81
N THR A 703 2.03 -25.89 -1.14
CA THR A 703 2.33 -26.06 0.29
C THR A 703 3.81 -26.38 0.57
N GLN A 704 4.49 -27.09 -0.34
CA GLN A 704 5.85 -27.60 -0.13
C GLN A 704 6.94 -26.52 -0.31
N SER A 705 8.11 -26.78 0.27
CA SER A 705 9.20 -25.82 0.42
C SER A 705 10.58 -26.40 0.10
N ASP A 706 10.83 -26.68 -1.19
CA ASP A 706 12.17 -27.06 -1.64
C ASP A 706 13.14 -25.86 -1.59
N GLY A 707 14.28 -26.09 -0.95
CA GLY A 707 15.22 -25.05 -0.55
C GLY A 707 16.38 -24.78 -1.52
N ILE A 708 17.19 -23.80 -1.11
CA ILE A 708 18.51 -23.45 -1.66
C ILE A 708 18.51 -23.06 -3.15
N CYS A 709 18.60 -21.75 -3.39
CA CYS A 709 18.96 -21.18 -4.68
C CYS A 709 20.49 -20.99 -4.68
N ILE A 710 21.22 -21.77 -5.50
CA ILE A 710 22.68 -21.96 -5.38
C ILE A 710 23.43 -20.75 -5.93
N HIS A 711 24.31 -20.15 -5.13
CA HIS A 711 25.21 -19.07 -5.58
C HIS A 711 26.30 -19.60 -6.53
N GLN A 712 26.41 -19.00 -7.72
CA GLN A 712 27.52 -19.24 -8.64
C GLN A 712 28.50 -18.06 -8.61
N GLN A 713 29.77 -18.34 -8.34
CA GLN A 713 30.85 -17.35 -8.37
C GLN A 713 31.14 -16.88 -9.82
N ASN A 714 31.76 -15.71 -9.97
CA ASN A 714 32.06 -15.05 -11.25
C ASN A 714 30.83 -14.61 -12.09
N ARG A 715 29.87 -13.91 -11.47
CA ARG A 715 28.82 -13.15 -12.16
C ARG A 715 28.65 -11.76 -11.56
N TYR A 716 28.11 -10.82 -12.35
CA TYR A 716 27.58 -9.57 -11.81
C TYR A 716 26.29 -9.86 -11.03
N GLN A 717 26.06 -9.11 -9.96
CA GLN A 717 24.83 -9.13 -9.17
C GLN A 717 24.27 -7.71 -9.09
N LEU A 718 22.99 -7.56 -9.42
CA LEU A 718 22.18 -6.43 -8.96
C LEU A 718 21.15 -6.93 -7.93
N THR A 719 20.81 -6.09 -6.97
CA THR A 719 19.81 -6.41 -5.95
C THR A 719 18.99 -5.18 -5.64
N LEU A 720 17.69 -5.28 -5.91
CA LEU A 720 16.69 -4.28 -5.60
C LEU A 720 15.84 -4.80 -4.43
N GLU A 721 15.55 -3.95 -3.46
CA GLU A 721 14.69 -4.28 -2.33
C GLU A 721 13.48 -3.35 -2.31
N ILE A 722 12.28 -3.94 -2.32
CA ILE A 722 11.05 -3.23 -2.00
C ILE A 722 10.83 -3.39 -0.49
N HIS A 723 10.84 -2.29 0.25
CA HIS A 723 10.63 -2.23 1.70
C HIS A 723 9.20 -1.78 1.99
N PHE A 724 8.52 -2.48 2.88
CA PHE A 724 7.14 -2.22 3.27
C PHE A 724 7.06 -1.79 4.74
N THR A 725 6.12 -0.89 5.05
CA THR A 725 6.02 -0.30 6.39
C THR A 725 5.53 -1.27 7.46
N ARG A 726 4.50 -2.06 7.17
CA ARG A 726 3.76 -2.86 8.18
C ARG A 726 3.88 -4.36 7.96
N SER A 727 3.73 -4.78 6.70
CA SER A 727 3.81 -6.17 6.27
C SER A 727 3.99 -6.21 4.74
N ILE A 728 4.40 -7.36 4.19
CA ILE A 728 4.35 -7.58 2.74
C ILE A 728 2.87 -7.89 2.39
N PRO A 729 2.22 -7.15 1.47
CA PRO A 729 0.76 -7.21 1.30
C PRO A 729 0.23 -8.60 0.96
N ASP A 730 -0.96 -8.94 1.47
CA ASP A 730 -1.49 -10.32 1.42
C ASP A 730 -1.48 -10.88 -0.02
N LYS A 731 -0.74 -11.98 -0.15
CA LYS A 731 -0.44 -12.73 -1.39
C LYS A 731 0.23 -11.93 -2.53
N TYR A 732 0.72 -10.70 -2.34
CA TYR A 732 1.45 -9.93 -3.38
C TYR A 732 2.63 -10.73 -3.96
N PHE A 733 3.43 -11.37 -3.10
CA PHE A 733 4.52 -12.26 -3.50
C PHE A 733 4.06 -13.37 -4.47
N LYS A 734 2.89 -13.99 -4.24
CA LYS A 734 2.36 -15.04 -5.12
C LYS A 734 1.89 -14.49 -6.48
N LYS A 735 1.42 -13.23 -6.56
CA LYS A 735 1.20 -12.57 -7.86
C LYS A 735 2.52 -12.22 -8.57
N VAL A 736 3.57 -11.86 -7.84
CA VAL A 736 4.93 -11.68 -8.41
C VAL A 736 5.48 -13.01 -8.96
N THR A 737 5.25 -14.14 -8.28
CA THR A 737 5.55 -15.48 -8.82
C THR A 737 4.90 -15.75 -10.18
N VAL A 738 3.67 -15.26 -10.40
CA VAL A 738 2.96 -15.36 -11.69
C VAL A 738 3.56 -14.41 -12.74
N LEU A 739 3.94 -13.18 -12.37
CA LEU A 739 4.59 -12.23 -13.29
C LEU A 739 6.00 -12.65 -13.73
N LEU A 740 6.78 -13.26 -12.83
CA LEU A 740 8.15 -13.71 -13.11
C LEU A 740 8.27 -14.64 -14.32
N GLN A 741 7.18 -15.33 -14.69
CA GLN A 741 7.11 -16.26 -15.82
C GLN A 741 7.31 -15.60 -17.19
N LYS A 742 7.20 -14.26 -17.29
CA LYS A 742 7.61 -13.51 -18.49
C LYS A 742 9.14 -13.48 -18.68
N TYR A 743 9.87 -13.68 -17.59
CA TYR A 743 11.31 -13.42 -17.47
C TYR A 743 12.15 -14.68 -17.15
N ILE A 744 11.52 -15.86 -17.01
CA ILE A 744 12.21 -17.14 -16.71
C ILE A 744 11.73 -18.27 -17.62
N ASP A 745 12.65 -19.15 -18.02
CA ASP A 745 12.39 -20.29 -18.90
C ASP A 745 11.60 -21.39 -18.19
N PRO A 746 10.65 -22.07 -18.85
CA PRO A 746 9.74 -23.01 -18.20
C PRO A 746 10.39 -24.19 -17.45
N SER A 747 11.60 -24.60 -17.89
CA SER A 747 12.33 -25.78 -17.41
C SER A 747 13.27 -25.51 -16.23
N GLY A 748 13.58 -24.25 -15.91
CA GLY A 748 14.58 -23.87 -14.90
C GLY A 748 14.00 -23.32 -13.59
N ARG A 749 12.70 -23.53 -13.33
CA ARG A 749 11.94 -22.82 -12.30
C ARG A 749 11.99 -23.53 -10.95
N ARG A 750 12.12 -22.75 -9.86
CA ARG A 750 11.98 -23.20 -8.48
C ARG A 750 11.07 -22.23 -7.73
N ILE A 751 9.89 -22.68 -7.33
CA ILE A 751 8.89 -21.88 -6.63
C ILE A 751 8.68 -22.53 -5.26
N SER A 752 8.56 -21.73 -4.20
CA SER A 752 8.15 -22.19 -2.87
C SER A 752 7.17 -21.21 -2.21
N THR A 753 6.87 -21.44 -0.93
CA THR A 753 6.10 -20.51 -0.09
C THR A 753 6.79 -19.16 0.14
N HIS A 754 8.13 -19.08 -0.02
CA HIS A 754 8.93 -17.90 0.34
C HIS A 754 9.88 -17.39 -0.75
N ILE A 755 10.25 -18.22 -1.73
CA ILE A 755 11.26 -17.91 -2.76
C ILE A 755 10.72 -18.32 -4.14
N SER A 756 11.03 -17.52 -5.15
CA SER A 756 10.76 -17.80 -6.56
C SER A 756 12.04 -17.53 -7.36
N CYS A 757 12.75 -18.60 -7.70
CA CYS A 757 13.94 -18.58 -8.55
C CYS A 757 13.63 -19.09 -9.96
N GLY A 758 14.35 -18.57 -10.95
CA GLY A 758 14.37 -19.10 -12.32
C GLY A 758 15.51 -18.51 -13.13
N LYS A 759 15.66 -18.97 -14.36
CA LYS A 759 16.72 -18.55 -15.28
C LYS A 759 16.13 -18.24 -16.65
N LYS A 760 16.68 -17.26 -17.35
CA LYS A 760 16.47 -17.05 -18.78
C LYS A 760 17.79 -16.69 -19.44
N ASP A 761 18.13 -17.41 -20.51
CA ASP A 761 19.43 -17.31 -21.19
C ASP A 761 20.60 -17.43 -20.19
N TYR A 762 21.36 -16.34 -19.96
CA TYR A 762 22.47 -16.28 -19.00
C TYR A 762 22.11 -15.55 -17.68
N THR A 763 20.88 -15.07 -17.52
CA THR A 763 20.42 -14.30 -16.36
C THR A 763 19.57 -15.17 -15.43
N GLU A 764 19.99 -15.29 -14.18
CA GLU A 764 19.26 -15.95 -13.10
C GLU A 764 18.57 -14.90 -12.22
N ILE A 765 17.28 -15.11 -11.95
CA ILE A 765 16.41 -14.19 -11.21
C ILE A 765 15.93 -14.90 -9.94
N CYS A 766 16.03 -14.23 -8.79
CA CYS A 766 15.59 -14.73 -7.50
C CYS A 766 14.81 -13.63 -6.76
N VAL A 767 13.51 -13.85 -6.54
CA VAL A 767 12.69 -13.01 -5.67
C VAL A 767 12.35 -13.79 -4.41
N ALA A 768 12.53 -13.18 -3.25
CA ALA A 768 12.19 -13.79 -1.96
C ALA A 768 11.42 -12.80 -1.08
N ARG A 769 10.54 -13.31 -0.21
CA ARG A 769 9.93 -12.53 0.88
C ARG A 769 10.79 -12.66 2.15
N LYS A 770 11.11 -11.56 2.83
CA LYS A 770 11.85 -11.54 4.10
C LYS A 770 11.16 -10.65 5.15
N HIS A 771 11.30 -11.07 6.40
CA HIS A 771 11.06 -10.26 7.60
C HIS A 771 12.30 -10.40 8.50
N SER A 772 12.83 -9.30 9.02
CA SER A 772 13.98 -9.26 9.95
C SER A 772 14.02 -7.91 10.65
N ASN A 773 14.28 -7.91 11.96
CA ASN A 773 14.44 -6.69 12.78
C ASN A 773 13.25 -5.72 12.63
N GLY A 774 12.03 -6.26 12.60
CA GLY A 774 10.76 -5.53 12.37
C GLY A 774 10.53 -5.03 10.94
N LYS A 775 11.48 -5.23 10.02
CA LYS A 775 11.41 -4.72 8.64
C LYS A 775 10.92 -5.79 7.68
N TYR A 776 9.90 -5.45 6.90
CA TYR A 776 9.29 -6.32 5.90
C TYR A 776 9.79 -5.92 4.51
N PHE A 777 10.50 -6.80 3.83
CA PHE A 777 11.11 -6.46 2.55
C PHE A 777 11.20 -7.64 1.59
N MET A 778 11.16 -7.33 0.30
CA MET A 778 11.14 -8.30 -0.78
C MET A 778 12.34 -8.07 -1.72
N PRO A 779 13.50 -8.70 -1.45
CA PRO A 779 14.66 -8.62 -2.32
C PRO A 779 14.44 -9.34 -3.67
N VAL A 780 14.73 -8.61 -4.73
CA VAL A 780 14.80 -9.03 -6.14
C VAL A 780 16.28 -9.06 -6.52
N ARG A 781 16.86 -10.25 -6.65
CA ARG A 781 18.27 -10.46 -7.04
C ARG A 781 18.33 -10.94 -8.48
N LEU A 782 19.23 -10.36 -9.27
CA LEU A 782 19.55 -10.85 -10.61
C LEU A 782 21.06 -11.10 -10.70
N TYR A 783 21.42 -12.24 -11.27
CA TYR A 783 22.79 -12.69 -11.50
C TYR A 783 23.02 -12.95 -12.98
N GLY A 784 24.09 -12.44 -13.57
CA GLY A 784 24.36 -12.63 -15.00
C GLY A 784 25.79 -12.32 -15.41
N ILE A 785 26.11 -12.60 -16.68
CA ILE A 785 27.44 -12.35 -17.26
C ILE A 785 27.48 -10.99 -17.98
N ASP A 786 26.37 -10.55 -18.59
CA ASP A 786 26.23 -9.20 -19.14
C ASP A 786 25.33 -8.33 -18.25
N ILE A 787 25.86 -7.20 -17.81
CA ILE A 787 25.20 -6.24 -16.93
C ILE A 787 24.15 -5.38 -17.67
N GLU A 788 24.23 -5.24 -19.01
CA GLU A 788 23.20 -4.57 -19.82
C GLU A 788 21.91 -5.41 -19.84
N ASP A 789 22.03 -6.73 -19.99
CA ASP A 789 20.90 -7.67 -19.91
C ASP A 789 20.28 -7.75 -18.50
N ILE A 790 21.11 -7.75 -17.46
CA ILE A 790 20.63 -7.69 -16.07
C ILE A 790 19.85 -6.38 -15.85
N TRP A 791 20.36 -5.24 -16.29
CA TRP A 791 19.68 -3.94 -16.13
C TRP A 791 18.35 -3.88 -16.87
N ARG A 792 18.30 -4.32 -18.13
CA ARG A 792 17.06 -4.40 -18.91
C ARG A 792 16.02 -5.26 -18.19
N THR A 793 16.42 -6.45 -17.78
CA THR A 793 15.54 -7.42 -17.09
C THR A 793 15.04 -6.87 -15.75
N LEU A 794 15.92 -6.25 -14.95
CA LEU A 794 15.55 -5.61 -13.68
C LEU A 794 14.61 -4.43 -13.88
N MET A 795 14.83 -3.59 -14.90
CA MET A 795 13.99 -2.43 -15.21
C MET A 795 12.56 -2.83 -15.62
N ASP A 796 12.43 -3.80 -16.52
CA ASP A 796 11.11 -4.29 -16.96
C ASP A 796 10.39 -5.01 -15.81
N LEU A 797 11.09 -5.87 -15.05
CA LEU A 797 10.52 -6.56 -13.89
C LEU A 797 10.10 -5.58 -12.78
N TYR A 798 10.92 -4.58 -12.48
CA TYR A 798 10.58 -3.51 -11.54
C TYR A 798 9.30 -2.78 -11.96
N LYS A 799 9.20 -2.39 -13.23
CA LYS A 799 8.01 -1.72 -13.78
C LYS A 799 6.76 -2.58 -13.62
N ASP A 800 6.82 -3.85 -13.99
CA ASP A 800 5.69 -4.79 -13.85
C ASP A 800 5.29 -5.03 -12.39
N MET A 801 6.26 -5.13 -11.48
CA MET A 801 6.02 -5.30 -10.04
C MET A 801 5.41 -4.05 -9.40
N ILE A 802 5.85 -2.84 -9.76
CA ILE A 802 5.24 -1.60 -9.28
C ILE A 802 3.83 -1.39 -9.88
N ASN A 803 3.62 -1.74 -11.16
CA ASN A 803 2.29 -1.72 -11.76
C ASN A 803 1.33 -2.71 -11.07
N LEU A 804 1.84 -3.85 -10.58
CA LEU A 804 1.06 -4.81 -9.79
C LEU A 804 0.65 -4.24 -8.41
N LEU A 805 1.50 -3.44 -7.76
CA LEU A 805 1.20 -2.82 -6.46
C LEU A 805 0.02 -1.84 -6.51
N VAL A 806 -0.41 -1.38 -7.70
CA VAL A 806 -1.63 -0.58 -7.87
C VAL A 806 -2.89 -1.31 -7.37
N GLN A 807 -2.86 -2.64 -7.24
CA GLN A 807 -3.94 -3.43 -6.64
C GLN A 807 -4.04 -3.31 -5.10
N TRP A 808 -3.05 -2.70 -4.44
CA TRP A 808 -3.03 -2.41 -3.00
C TRP A 808 -2.83 -0.90 -2.75
N PRO A 809 -3.81 -0.05 -3.09
CA PRO A 809 -3.68 1.41 -3.05
C PRO A 809 -3.47 2.00 -1.65
N GLY A 810 -3.60 1.21 -0.58
CA GLY A 810 -3.36 1.63 0.81
C GLY A 810 -1.97 1.29 1.37
N VAL A 811 -1.06 0.74 0.54
CA VAL A 811 0.27 0.28 0.97
C VAL A 811 1.34 1.32 0.68
N TYR A 812 1.98 1.86 1.73
CA TYR A 812 3.25 2.57 1.56
C TYR A 812 4.43 1.60 1.45
N TYR A 813 5.21 1.77 0.39
CA TYR A 813 6.45 1.06 0.15
C TYR A 813 7.54 2.04 -0.35
N ASP A 814 8.77 1.71 0.01
CA ASP A 814 10.00 2.32 -0.49
C ASP A 814 10.76 1.33 -1.39
N VAL A 815 11.64 1.83 -2.25
CA VAL A 815 12.45 0.98 -3.14
C VAL A 815 13.89 1.43 -3.14
N TYR A 816 14.80 0.47 -2.92
CA TYR A 816 16.22 0.70 -2.83
C TYR A 816 17.01 -0.21 -3.76
N LEU A 817 18.10 0.31 -4.33
CA LEU A 817 19.14 -0.51 -4.95
C LEU A 817 20.23 -0.73 -3.91
N VAL A 818 20.49 -1.99 -3.58
CA VAL A 818 21.47 -2.36 -2.56
C VAL A 818 22.88 -2.31 -3.17
N CYS A 819 23.81 -1.69 -2.45
CA CYS A 819 25.20 -1.51 -2.87
C CYS A 819 25.89 -2.85 -3.20
N PRO A 820 26.26 -3.12 -4.47
CA PRO A 820 26.85 -4.41 -4.84
C PRO A 820 28.20 -4.69 -4.19
N HIS A 821 28.93 -3.65 -3.78
CA HIS A 821 30.17 -3.80 -3.02
C HIS A 821 29.91 -4.31 -1.59
N CYS A 822 28.99 -3.69 -0.86
CA CYS A 822 28.60 -4.16 0.48
C CYS A 822 28.06 -5.59 0.46
N LEU A 823 27.32 -5.96 -0.59
CA LEU A 823 26.87 -7.34 -0.80
C LEU A 823 28.03 -8.31 -1.05
N ARG A 824 29.03 -7.92 -1.85
CA ARG A 824 30.22 -8.77 -2.11
C ARG A 824 31.14 -8.88 -0.90
N THR A 825 31.15 -7.90 0.00
CA THR A 825 31.90 -7.92 1.27
C THR A 825 31.04 -8.42 2.45
N ASN A 826 29.89 -9.07 2.19
CA ASN A 826 28.99 -9.66 3.20
C ASN A 826 28.64 -8.72 4.38
N GLN A 827 28.44 -7.43 4.10
CA GLN A 827 28.03 -6.45 5.09
C GLN A 827 26.61 -6.72 5.61
N GLU A 828 26.44 -6.80 6.93
CA GLU A 828 25.15 -7.12 7.59
C GLU A 828 24.03 -6.13 7.24
N ASP A 829 24.29 -4.83 7.40
CA ASP A 829 23.47 -3.78 6.79
C ASP A 829 24.23 -3.14 5.61
N PRO A 830 23.92 -3.52 4.36
CA PRO A 830 24.53 -2.94 3.16
C PRO A 830 23.90 -1.58 2.83
N PHE A 831 24.70 -0.66 2.28
CA PHE A 831 24.21 0.67 1.88
C PHE A 831 23.12 0.59 0.80
N LYS A 832 22.15 1.51 0.83
CA LYS A 832 20.91 1.47 0.01
C LYS A 832 20.73 2.78 -0.75
N TYR A 833 20.93 2.77 -2.07
CA TYR A 833 20.66 3.90 -2.95
C TYR A 833 19.15 4.02 -3.20
N ASN A 834 18.61 5.24 -3.25
CA ASN A 834 17.19 5.49 -3.59
C ASN A 834 16.91 5.04 -5.05
N ALA A 835 16.14 3.96 -5.21
CA ALA A 835 15.91 3.39 -6.54
C ALA A 835 15.03 4.27 -7.43
N GLU A 836 14.18 5.14 -6.87
CA GLU A 836 13.34 6.00 -7.70
C GLU A 836 14.13 7.13 -8.38
N ALA A 837 15.21 7.60 -7.73
CA ALA A 837 16.20 8.47 -8.37
C ALA A 837 16.95 7.71 -9.49
N VAL A 838 17.46 6.51 -9.17
CA VAL A 838 18.29 5.69 -10.07
C VAL A 838 17.56 5.21 -11.33
N LEU A 839 16.32 4.72 -11.19
CA LEU A 839 15.63 3.96 -12.24
C LEU A 839 14.75 4.84 -13.13
N LYS A 840 14.16 5.92 -12.60
CA LYS A 840 13.20 6.75 -13.34
C LYS A 840 13.83 8.00 -13.97
N LEU A 841 15.00 8.42 -13.51
CA LEU A 841 15.73 9.56 -14.06
C LEU A 841 16.79 9.03 -15.03
N GLN A 842 16.56 9.25 -16.33
CA GLN A 842 17.52 8.86 -17.38
C GLN A 842 18.89 9.52 -17.12
N TYR A 843 19.96 8.79 -17.46
CA TYR A 843 21.35 9.24 -17.28
C TYR A 843 21.54 10.70 -17.74
N PRO A 844 22.09 11.59 -16.89
CA PRO A 844 22.03 13.04 -17.11
C PRO A 844 22.71 13.48 -18.40
N LYS A 845 21.89 13.80 -19.41
CA LYS A 845 22.33 14.20 -20.76
C LYS A 845 23.26 15.41 -20.68
N GLY A 846 24.52 15.21 -21.05
CA GLY A 846 25.56 16.27 -21.12
C GLY A 846 26.70 16.15 -20.10
N LYS A 847 26.59 15.31 -19.05
CA LYS A 847 27.73 15.06 -18.15
C LYS A 847 28.74 14.13 -18.84
N LYS A 848 30.01 14.55 -18.93
CA LYS A 848 31.08 13.75 -19.55
C LYS A 848 31.44 12.53 -18.67
N LYS A 849 31.34 11.35 -19.28
CA LYS A 849 32.08 10.07 -19.10
C LYS A 849 32.85 9.82 -17.78
N HIS A 850 32.75 8.58 -17.30
CA HIS A 850 33.47 8.02 -16.13
C HIS A 850 33.08 8.60 -14.76
N SER A 851 31.76 8.71 -14.53
CA SER A 851 31.23 8.83 -13.17
C SER A 851 31.53 7.56 -12.36
N TRP A 852 32.33 7.69 -11.30
CA TRP A 852 32.41 6.72 -10.21
C TRP A 852 31.48 7.18 -9.09
N LYS A 853 30.72 6.27 -8.46
CA LYS A 853 29.90 6.58 -7.27
C LYS A 853 30.52 5.92 -6.05
N THR A 854 30.64 6.69 -4.98
CA THR A 854 31.16 6.23 -3.70
C THR A 854 30.13 5.33 -3.01
N CYS A 855 30.57 4.20 -2.47
CA CYS A 855 29.87 3.51 -1.39
C CYS A 855 29.94 4.39 -0.14
N GLU A 856 28.82 4.98 0.28
CA GLU A 856 28.82 5.98 1.36
C GLU A 856 29.10 5.36 2.75
N LYS A 857 29.03 4.03 2.89
CA LYS A 857 29.48 3.29 4.07
C LYS A 857 31.00 3.05 4.12
N GLU A 858 31.59 2.63 3.00
CA GLU A 858 32.99 2.14 2.94
C GLU A 858 33.97 3.14 2.28
N GLY A 859 33.50 4.26 1.73
CA GLY A 859 34.31 5.21 0.95
C GLY A 859 34.82 4.70 -0.41
N VAL A 860 34.60 3.42 -0.74
CA VAL A 860 35.09 2.76 -1.96
C VAL A 860 34.37 3.29 -3.21
N LYS A 861 35.12 3.59 -4.27
CA LYS A 861 34.57 4.01 -5.57
C LYS A 861 34.09 2.81 -6.39
N LEU A 862 32.85 2.88 -6.86
CA LEU A 862 32.20 1.89 -7.72
C LEU A 862 32.02 2.43 -9.14
N PRO A 863 32.15 1.61 -10.19
CA PRO A 863 31.72 1.99 -11.53
C PRO A 863 30.23 2.33 -11.51
N ALA A 864 29.82 3.48 -12.06
CA ALA A 864 28.40 3.90 -12.02
C ALA A 864 27.46 2.86 -12.65
N ALA A 865 27.92 2.02 -13.58
CA ALA A 865 27.13 0.93 -14.17
C ALA A 865 26.68 -0.17 -13.19
N LEU A 866 27.23 -0.23 -11.97
CA LEU A 866 26.72 -1.11 -10.91
C LEU A 866 25.66 -0.41 -10.03
N VAL A 867 25.33 0.86 -10.34
CA VAL A 867 24.39 1.69 -9.55
C VAL A 867 23.36 2.43 -10.44
N TRP A 868 23.64 2.71 -11.72
CA TRP A 868 22.73 3.27 -12.71
C TRP A 868 22.53 2.34 -13.91
N PRO A 869 21.33 2.33 -14.52
CA PRO A 869 21.04 1.55 -15.71
C PRO A 869 21.82 2.03 -16.94
N VAL A 870 22.58 1.11 -17.55
CA VAL A 870 23.37 1.37 -18.78
C VAL A 870 22.52 1.07 -20.02
N LEU A 871 21.53 1.91 -20.27
CA LEU A 871 20.66 1.81 -21.45
C LEU A 871 21.14 2.77 -22.54
N TYR A 872 21.84 2.24 -23.55
CA TYR A 872 22.36 3.04 -24.66
C TYR A 872 21.26 3.55 -25.59
N ASP A 873 21.28 4.86 -25.87
CA ASP A 873 20.59 5.44 -27.01
C ASP A 873 21.25 4.90 -28.30
N PRO A 874 20.51 4.38 -29.30
CA PRO A 874 21.10 3.71 -30.47
C PRO A 874 21.98 4.59 -31.38
N GLY A 875 22.10 5.89 -31.09
CA GLY A 875 23.04 6.81 -31.75
C GLY A 875 24.44 6.93 -31.12
N VAL A 876 24.77 6.20 -30.05
CA VAL A 876 26.06 6.35 -29.32
C VAL A 876 27.23 5.62 -30.01
N GLU A 877 28.41 6.27 -30.06
CA GLU A 877 29.62 5.74 -30.72
C GLU A 877 30.16 4.45 -30.07
N ASN A 878 30.63 3.50 -30.90
CA ASN A 878 31.20 2.23 -30.45
C ASN A 878 32.33 2.36 -29.42
N LYS A 879 33.12 3.44 -29.49
CA LYS A 879 34.24 3.67 -28.56
C LYS A 879 33.80 3.74 -27.10
N GLU A 880 32.61 4.29 -26.85
CA GLU A 880 32.09 4.45 -25.48
C GLU A 880 31.78 3.09 -24.85
N LYS A 881 31.44 2.08 -25.67
CA LYS A 881 31.23 0.70 -25.24
C LYS A 881 32.53 -0.06 -24.95
N GLU A 882 33.66 0.38 -25.50
CA GLU A 882 34.99 -0.20 -25.22
C GLU A 882 35.59 0.38 -23.94
N ASP A 883 35.62 1.71 -23.81
CA ASP A 883 36.10 2.39 -22.60
C ASP A 883 35.34 1.90 -21.34
N TYR A 884 34.01 1.72 -21.47
CA TYR A 884 33.14 1.14 -20.43
C TYR A 884 33.53 -0.30 -20.01
N LYS A 885 33.79 -1.19 -20.99
CA LYS A 885 34.20 -2.58 -20.72
C LYS A 885 35.60 -2.66 -20.11
N GLN A 886 36.38 -1.58 -20.16
CA GLN A 886 37.67 -1.48 -19.49
C GLN A 886 37.51 -1.07 -18.00
N ASP A 887 36.62 -0.12 -17.67
CA ASP A 887 36.31 0.25 -16.28
C ASP A 887 35.80 -0.95 -15.44
N LEU A 888 34.89 -1.77 -16.00
CA LEU A 888 34.38 -2.99 -15.34
C LEU A 888 35.51 -3.98 -15.04
N LYS A 889 36.37 -4.28 -16.03
CA LYS A 889 37.54 -5.16 -15.86
C LYS A 889 38.53 -4.62 -14.83
N SER A 890 38.70 -3.30 -14.76
CA SER A 890 39.52 -2.67 -13.73
C SER A 890 38.94 -2.89 -12.33
N TYR A 891 37.63 -2.74 -12.13
CA TYR A 891 36.96 -3.03 -10.86
C TYR A 891 37.01 -4.53 -10.48
N GLU A 892 36.83 -5.43 -11.44
CA GLU A 892 37.04 -6.87 -11.22
C GLU A 892 38.48 -7.19 -10.77
N SER A 893 39.48 -6.55 -11.38
CA SER A 893 40.88 -6.74 -10.98
C SER A 893 41.21 -6.18 -9.59
N PHE A 894 40.48 -5.15 -9.16
CA PHE A 894 40.59 -4.56 -7.82
C PHE A 894 39.93 -5.45 -6.76
N THR A 895 38.68 -5.88 -7.00
CA THR A 895 37.95 -6.77 -6.08
C THR A 895 38.63 -8.13 -5.90
N ARG A 896 39.18 -8.74 -6.95
CA ARG A 896 39.96 -9.99 -6.84
C ARG A 896 41.24 -9.82 -6.01
N LYS A 897 41.87 -8.63 -6.00
CA LYS A 897 43.04 -8.34 -5.15
C LYS A 897 42.68 -8.20 -3.67
N THR A 898 41.47 -7.73 -3.35
CA THR A 898 40.97 -7.71 -1.96
C THR A 898 40.47 -9.07 -1.49
N GLU A 899 39.88 -9.90 -2.37
CA GLU A 899 39.50 -11.28 -2.01
C GLU A 899 40.71 -12.12 -1.60
N VAL A 900 41.85 -12.01 -2.32
CA VAL A 900 43.10 -12.72 -1.99
C VAL A 900 43.71 -12.31 -0.63
N LEU A 901 43.33 -11.16 -0.07
CA LEU A 901 43.74 -10.72 1.27
C LEU A 901 42.86 -11.28 2.40
N CYS A 902 41.78 -12.00 2.07
CA CYS A 902 40.83 -12.59 3.04
C CYS A 902 40.72 -14.12 2.91
N THR A 903 41.65 -14.78 2.21
CA THR A 903 41.63 -16.25 1.99
C THR A 903 42.97 -16.93 2.33
N ASN A 904 43.72 -16.39 3.31
CA ASN A 904 44.96 -16.97 3.82
C ASN A 904 45.08 -16.78 5.35
N ASP A 905 44.02 -17.18 6.06
CA ASP A 905 44.05 -17.76 7.41
C ASP A 905 42.70 -18.50 7.62
N ASP A 906 42.51 -19.18 8.76
CA ASP A 906 41.28 -19.89 9.15
C ASP A 906 40.78 -21.04 8.24
N LEU A 907 41.73 -21.82 7.67
CA LEU A 907 41.48 -23.21 7.27
C LEU A 907 42.46 -24.21 7.92
N GLN A 908 42.48 -24.25 9.26
CA GLN A 908 42.92 -25.44 10.00
C GLN A 908 41.85 -25.95 10.96
N VAL A 909 41.17 -27.02 10.56
CA VAL A 909 40.28 -27.80 11.43
C VAL A 909 41.10 -28.48 12.52
N LYS A 910 40.76 -28.22 13.79
CA LYS A 910 41.11 -29.09 14.92
C LYS A 910 39.87 -29.47 15.70
N ASN A 911 39.49 -30.74 15.59
CA ASN A 911 38.56 -31.38 16.52
C ASN A 911 39.21 -31.42 17.92
N GLY A 912 38.48 -31.01 18.96
CA GLY A 912 39.02 -30.96 20.32
C GLY A 912 37.96 -30.62 21.36
N SER A 913 37.40 -31.67 21.96
CA SER A 913 36.55 -31.71 23.16
C SER A 913 36.69 -30.55 24.18
N ASN A 914 35.55 -30.15 24.75
CA ASN A 914 35.45 -29.33 25.97
C ASN A 914 36.50 -29.70 27.04
N LYS A 915 37.06 -28.68 27.69
CA LYS A 915 37.48 -28.73 29.09
C LYS A 915 37.49 -27.34 29.71
N ASP A 916 37.26 -27.31 31.02
CA ASP A 916 36.96 -26.12 31.81
C ASP A 916 38.23 -25.31 32.13
N ASN A 917 38.11 -23.97 32.22
CA ASN A 917 38.21 -23.22 33.48
C ASN A 917 38.36 -21.69 33.33
N THR A 918 37.55 -20.96 34.12
CA THR A 918 37.81 -19.74 34.91
C THR A 918 38.76 -18.60 34.45
N SER A 919 38.30 -17.37 34.75
CA SER A 919 39.03 -16.08 34.95
C SER A 919 39.82 -15.47 33.78
N GLY A 920 39.98 -14.14 33.68
CA GLY A 920 39.40 -13.02 34.48
C GLY A 920 39.89 -11.64 34.01
N ASP A 921 39.18 -10.57 34.41
CA ASP A 921 39.53 -9.13 34.47
C ASP A 921 40.36 -8.47 33.31
N VAL A 922 39.78 -7.61 32.44
CA VAL A 922 39.40 -6.19 32.67
C VAL A 922 40.59 -5.25 33.02
N PRO A 923 40.80 -4.07 32.37
CA PRO A 923 40.64 -3.64 30.97
C PRO A 923 41.89 -2.81 30.49
N ILE A 924 41.79 -1.94 29.45
CA ILE A 924 42.29 -0.52 29.38
C ILE A 924 42.52 0.01 27.94
N LYS A 925 42.24 1.30 27.75
CA LYS A 925 42.47 2.13 26.53
C LYS A 925 43.96 2.41 26.30
N THR A 926 44.39 2.66 25.05
CA THR A 926 45.28 3.80 24.69
C THR A 926 45.14 4.14 23.19
N ARG A 927 45.38 5.41 22.83
CA ARG A 927 45.20 6.00 21.50
C ARG A 927 46.41 6.89 21.15
N LEU A 928 47.29 6.47 20.23
CA LEU A 928 48.27 7.28 19.48
C LEU A 928 48.62 6.56 18.16
N LEU A 929 48.69 7.17 16.96
CA LEU A 929 49.44 8.33 16.44
C LEU A 929 50.97 8.05 16.36
N LEU A 930 51.59 7.84 15.18
CA LEU A 930 51.99 8.87 14.20
C LEU A 930 52.61 8.25 12.91
N LYS A 931 52.58 9.03 11.81
CA LYS A 931 53.56 9.22 10.70
C LYS A 931 54.51 8.04 10.30
N HIS A 932 54.73 7.77 9.01
CA HIS A 932 55.36 8.74 8.10
C HIS A 932 55.06 8.54 6.59
N SER A 933 55.19 9.65 5.86
CA SER A 933 55.23 9.76 4.41
C SER A 933 56.62 9.44 3.83
N ILE A 934 56.69 8.82 2.65
CA ILE A 934 57.80 8.90 1.68
C ILE A 934 57.17 9.03 0.28
N SER A 935 57.88 9.72 -0.64
CA SER A 935 57.43 9.94 -2.01
C SER A 935 58.57 9.85 -3.02
N ALA A 936 58.21 9.46 -4.24
CA ALA A 936 58.86 9.79 -5.51
C ALA A 936 60.15 9.06 -5.97
N GLN A 937 60.04 8.60 -7.22
CA GLN A 937 61.01 8.70 -8.33
C GLN A 937 62.09 7.64 -8.60
N ASP A 938 62.27 7.47 -9.92
CA ASP A 938 63.37 6.94 -10.73
C ASP A 938 63.88 5.51 -10.42
N PHE A 939 63.80 4.57 -11.38
CA PHE A 939 64.73 4.58 -12.52
C PHE A 939 64.15 4.04 -13.84
N GLN A 940 64.83 4.38 -14.96
CA GLN A 940 64.56 3.85 -16.30
C GLN A 940 65.44 2.65 -16.65
N SER A 941 65.01 1.79 -17.58
CA SER A 941 65.74 1.55 -18.85
C SER A 941 65.09 0.50 -19.78
N SER A 942 65.56 0.49 -21.03
CA SER A 942 65.40 -0.47 -22.14
C SER A 942 65.32 -1.97 -21.73
N VAL A 943 64.65 -2.86 -22.48
CA VAL A 943 64.90 -3.18 -23.92
C VAL A 943 63.64 -3.32 -24.80
N LYS A 944 63.82 -3.00 -26.09
CA LYS A 944 62.96 -3.21 -27.28
C LYS A 944 63.91 -3.58 -28.45
N PRO A 945 63.44 -4.00 -29.66
CA PRO A 945 62.08 -4.35 -30.13
C PRO A 945 62.01 -5.82 -30.64
N ILE A 946 61.06 -6.25 -31.48
CA ILE A 946 61.15 -6.16 -32.96
C ILE A 946 59.76 -6.37 -33.64
N TYR A 947 59.41 -5.45 -34.56
CA TYR A 947 58.52 -5.54 -35.74
C TYR A 947 57.05 -6.05 -35.56
N LYS A 948 55.99 -5.28 -35.93
CA LYS A 948 55.52 -4.84 -37.28
C LYS A 948 55.01 -6.05 -38.14
N ARG A 949 53.92 -5.95 -38.92
CA ARG A 949 53.25 -4.77 -39.52
C ARG A 949 51.78 -5.07 -39.95
N LYS A 950 50.96 -4.00 -40.05
CA LYS A 950 49.79 -3.74 -40.94
C LYS A 950 49.05 -4.94 -41.61
N ARG A 951 47.73 -5.15 -41.41
CA ARG A 951 46.55 -4.30 -41.81
C ARG A 951 46.27 -4.30 -43.32
N LEU A 952 45.15 -4.90 -43.78
CA LEU A 952 44.25 -4.38 -44.83
C LEU A 952 42.92 -5.19 -44.98
N LEU A 953 41.97 -4.56 -45.68
CA LEU A 953 40.53 -4.80 -45.83
C LEU A 953 40.09 -6.02 -46.68
N SER A 954 38.93 -6.62 -46.36
CA SER A 954 37.77 -6.93 -47.24
C SER A 954 36.66 -7.64 -46.44
N GLN A 955 35.38 -7.27 -46.50
CA GLN A 955 34.35 -7.75 -47.45
C GLN A 955 34.32 -9.28 -47.66
N GLY A 956 33.18 -9.92 -47.41
CA GLY A 956 32.95 -11.35 -47.69
C GLY A 956 31.61 -11.85 -47.13
N ASP A 957 30.79 -12.45 -47.99
CA ASP A 957 29.41 -12.88 -47.74
C ASP A 957 29.34 -14.40 -47.45
N LYS A 958 28.26 -14.85 -46.78
CA LYS A 958 27.62 -16.18 -46.87
C LYS A 958 28.29 -17.52 -46.42
N THR A 959 27.43 -18.29 -45.72
CA THR A 959 27.11 -19.74 -45.81
C THR A 959 28.13 -20.85 -45.54
N GLU A 960 27.74 -21.67 -44.55
CA GLU A 960 27.68 -23.15 -44.55
C GLU A 960 28.96 -24.03 -44.55
N ALA A 961 28.83 -25.12 -43.79
CA ALA A 961 29.39 -26.46 -44.00
C ALA A 961 30.93 -26.65 -44.04
N GLN A 962 31.49 -27.83 -43.73
CA GLN A 962 31.14 -28.94 -42.82
C GLN A 962 32.36 -29.89 -42.89
N ARG A 963 32.74 -30.57 -41.79
CA ARG A 963 33.86 -31.54 -41.71
C ARG A 963 35.24 -30.84 -41.77
N GLY A 964 36.28 -31.29 -41.07
CA GLY A 964 36.44 -32.46 -40.19
C GLY A 964 37.79 -33.14 -40.45
N ILE A 965 38.07 -34.26 -39.77
CA ILE A 965 39.08 -35.28 -40.16
C ILE A 965 40.56 -34.82 -40.00
N HIS A 966 41.49 -35.52 -39.33
CA HIS A 966 41.45 -36.68 -38.41
C HIS A 966 42.89 -37.00 -37.88
N ILE A 967 42.99 -37.82 -36.81
CA ILE A 967 44.04 -38.87 -36.56
C ILE A 967 45.49 -38.38 -36.25
N ASN A 968 46.32 -39.06 -35.42
CA ASN A 968 46.16 -40.33 -34.66
C ASN A 968 46.07 -40.07 -33.12
N VAL A 969 46.62 -40.78 -32.10
CA VAL A 969 47.60 -41.88 -31.96
C VAL A 969 47.23 -42.85 -30.81
N HIS A 970 47.79 -44.06 -30.86
CA HIS A 970 47.93 -45.13 -29.86
C HIS A 970 48.53 -44.69 -28.50
N GLU A 971 48.55 -45.42 -27.37
CA GLU A 971 47.92 -46.65 -26.80
C GLU A 971 48.31 -46.66 -25.29
N GLY A 972 47.71 -47.37 -24.33
CA GLY A 972 46.62 -48.35 -24.16
C GLY A 972 46.58 -48.70 -22.64
N ALA A 973 45.85 -49.64 -22.05
CA ALA A 973 44.67 -50.47 -22.32
C ALA A 973 44.13 -50.90 -20.92
N THR A 974 42.97 -51.51 -20.65
CA THR A 974 41.92 -52.22 -21.42
C THR A 974 40.54 -51.70 -20.98
N MET A 975 39.58 -51.45 -21.89
CA MET A 975 38.48 -52.36 -22.30
C MET A 975 37.65 -52.94 -21.13
N GLN A 976 36.32 -52.96 -21.19
CA GLN A 976 35.47 -53.16 -22.38
C GLN A 976 34.67 -51.93 -22.88
N LEU A 977 34.22 -52.04 -24.14
CA LEU A 977 33.40 -51.10 -24.92
C LEU A 977 31.92 -51.59 -24.93
N SER A 978 30.90 -50.93 -25.49
CA SER A 978 30.86 -49.90 -26.56
C SER A 978 29.61 -49.00 -26.47
N VAL A 979 29.63 -47.90 -27.25
CA VAL A 979 28.48 -47.01 -27.51
C VAL A 979 27.50 -47.69 -28.49
N GLY A 980 26.19 -47.45 -28.35
CA GLY A 980 25.14 -47.97 -29.26
C GLY A 980 24.72 -46.99 -30.36
N ASP A 981 23.71 -47.37 -31.17
CA ASP A 981 23.01 -46.45 -32.09
C ASP A 981 21.53 -46.88 -32.31
N LYS A 982 20.82 -46.13 -33.16
CA LYS A 982 19.36 -46.10 -33.36
C LYS A 982 18.78 -47.29 -34.15
N SER A 983 17.44 -47.34 -34.09
CA SER A 983 16.52 -47.82 -35.13
C SER A 983 16.38 -49.34 -35.32
N GLY A 984 15.27 -49.74 -35.96
CA GLY A 984 14.94 -51.13 -36.27
C GLY A 984 13.64 -51.58 -35.60
N ASN A 985 12.64 -51.89 -36.42
CA ASN A 985 11.48 -52.69 -35.99
C ASN A 985 11.93 -54.14 -35.69
N THR A 986 11.02 -54.95 -35.13
CA THR A 986 10.55 -56.24 -35.73
C THR A 986 10.37 -57.40 -34.72
N ILE A 987 9.10 -57.64 -34.34
CA ILE A 987 8.46 -58.98 -34.19
C ILE A 987 8.85 -59.90 -32.98
N VAL A 988 7.89 -59.98 -32.04
CA VAL A 988 7.23 -61.22 -31.49
C VAL A 988 7.98 -62.17 -30.52
N SER A 989 7.16 -62.74 -29.61
CA SER A 989 7.33 -63.98 -28.82
C SER A 989 8.26 -63.98 -27.59
N THR A 990 8.00 -64.76 -26.53
CA THR A 990 6.76 -65.33 -25.92
C THR A 990 7.12 -65.96 -24.55
N ARG A 991 6.13 -66.11 -23.63
CA ARG A 991 6.10 -67.11 -22.53
C ARG A 991 7.17 -66.93 -21.42
N ASN A 992 7.12 -67.58 -20.25
CA ASN A 992 6.04 -68.10 -19.38
C ASN A 992 6.64 -68.33 -17.96
N GLY A 993 5.81 -68.60 -16.95
CA GLY A 993 6.21 -69.13 -15.64
C GLY A 993 6.15 -68.05 -14.56
N ASP A 994 5.18 -68.04 -13.64
CA ASP A 994 4.82 -69.05 -12.62
C ASP A 994 5.86 -69.19 -11.51
N ARG A 995 5.55 -68.64 -10.32
CA ARG A 995 5.47 -69.40 -9.05
C ARG A 995 4.98 -68.54 -7.87
N SER A 996 3.80 -68.90 -7.37
CA SER A 996 3.39 -68.85 -5.96
C SER A 996 4.23 -69.85 -5.12
N PRO A 997 4.13 -69.99 -3.76
CA PRO A 997 2.97 -69.67 -2.92
C PRO A 997 3.23 -69.19 -1.46
N SER A 998 2.11 -68.99 -0.71
CA SER A 998 1.89 -69.32 0.73
C SER A 998 2.76 -68.70 1.83
N GLU A 999 2.34 -68.54 3.10
CA GLU A 999 1.03 -68.54 3.82
C GLU A 999 1.31 -68.04 5.26
N TYR A 1000 0.28 -67.63 6.02
CA TYR A 1000 -0.05 -68.07 7.40
C TYR A 1000 -1.08 -67.14 8.08
N GLY A 1001 -2.18 -67.69 8.61
CA GLY A 1001 -3.04 -67.05 9.62
C GLY A 1001 -2.42 -67.19 11.03
N SER A 1002 -2.98 -66.71 12.14
CA SER A 1002 -4.34 -66.25 12.53
C SER A 1002 -4.20 -65.46 13.86
N GLY A 1003 -5.18 -64.80 14.50
CA GLY A 1003 -6.62 -64.61 14.30
C GLY A 1003 -7.40 -64.85 15.61
N TYR A 1004 -8.18 -63.87 16.11
CA TYR A 1004 -9.21 -64.01 17.16
C TYR A 1004 -10.10 -62.74 17.21
N VAL A 1005 -11.30 -62.83 17.79
CA VAL A 1005 -12.33 -61.77 17.88
C VAL A 1005 -12.98 -61.78 19.27
N LEU A 1006 -13.21 -60.61 19.87
CA LEU A 1006 -14.15 -60.35 20.98
C LEU A 1006 -14.74 -58.91 20.89
N ASP A 1007 -15.80 -58.67 21.65
CA ASP A 1007 -16.82 -57.62 21.47
C ASP A 1007 -16.67 -56.34 22.34
N TYR A 1008 -17.26 -55.22 21.86
CA TYR A 1008 -17.89 -54.06 22.59
C TYR A 1008 -17.07 -53.30 23.69
N ASP A 1009 -17.22 -52.00 23.99
CA ASP A 1009 -17.78 -50.78 23.31
C ASP A 1009 -17.17 -49.52 24.04
N PRO A 1010 -17.70 -48.27 24.14
CA PRO A 1010 -16.85 -47.10 23.87
C PRO A 1010 -16.75 -46.02 24.98
N SER A 1011 -15.53 -45.57 25.32
CA SER A 1011 -15.28 -44.31 26.04
C SER A 1011 -13.80 -43.90 26.04
N SER A 1012 -13.50 -42.59 25.94
CA SER A 1012 -12.17 -41.94 26.06
C SER A 1012 -11.09 -42.39 25.05
N GLU A 1013 -10.13 -41.57 24.62
CA GLU A 1013 -9.84 -40.15 24.87
C GLU A 1013 -9.16 -39.52 23.64
N ASP A 1014 -8.75 -38.25 23.73
CA ASP A 1014 -8.08 -37.49 22.67
C ASP A 1014 -6.75 -38.09 22.16
N ASP A 1015 -6.41 -37.81 20.89
CA ASP A 1015 -5.36 -36.85 20.51
C ASP A 1015 -5.03 -36.93 18.99
N ARG A 1016 -4.81 -35.76 18.35
CA ARG A 1016 -3.96 -35.54 17.16
C ARG A 1016 -3.92 -34.07 16.72
N SER A 1017 -3.20 -33.25 17.49
CA SER A 1017 -2.72 -31.95 17.00
C SER A 1017 -1.56 -32.11 15.97
N PRO A 1018 -1.47 -31.27 14.92
CA PRO A 1018 -0.36 -31.31 13.96
C PRO A 1018 0.77 -30.33 14.34
N ILE A 1019 1.65 -30.80 15.24
CA ILE A 1019 3.06 -30.42 15.45
C ILE A 1019 3.54 -29.09 14.80
N TRP A 1020 3.78 -28.07 15.64
CA TRP A 1020 4.75 -27.00 15.38
C TRP A 1020 5.81 -26.98 16.47
N SER A 1021 7.03 -27.46 16.16
CA SER A 1021 8.13 -27.53 17.11
C SER A 1021 9.08 -26.33 17.00
N SER A 1022 8.98 -25.43 17.97
CA SER A 1022 10.06 -24.67 18.62
C SER A 1022 11.43 -24.56 17.91
N ILE A 1023 11.89 -23.32 17.73
CA ILE A 1023 13.27 -22.95 18.10
C ILE A 1023 13.15 -21.81 19.11
N GLN A 1024 13.66 -22.02 20.32
CA GLN A 1024 13.85 -20.97 21.33
C GLN A 1024 15.26 -20.39 21.20
N GLU A 1025 15.42 -19.10 21.46
CA GLU A 1025 16.67 -18.56 21.98
C GLU A 1025 16.37 -17.92 23.35
N ASN A 1026 17.25 -18.17 24.32
CA ASN A 1026 17.05 -17.75 25.70
C ASN A 1026 17.60 -16.34 25.93
N ILE A 1027 16.81 -15.47 26.57
CA ILE A 1027 17.36 -14.40 27.41
C ILE A 1027 16.67 -14.49 28.77
N TRP A 1028 17.41 -14.96 29.76
CA TRP A 1028 17.15 -14.65 31.17
C TRP A 1028 18.04 -13.47 31.54
N GLU A 1029 17.48 -12.38 32.06
CA GLU A 1029 18.14 -11.63 33.12
C GLU A 1029 17.11 -10.82 33.91
N ILE A 1030 17.27 -10.82 35.24
CA ILE A 1030 16.43 -10.13 36.22
C ILE A 1030 17.33 -9.13 36.94
N PRO A 1031 16.86 -7.88 37.12
CA PRO A 1031 17.22 -7.11 38.31
C PRO A 1031 15.98 -6.83 39.16
N PHE A 1032 16.02 -7.39 40.36
CA PHE A 1032 15.55 -6.87 41.64
C PHE A 1032 14.50 -5.76 41.72
N VAL A 1033 13.48 -6.07 42.51
CA VAL A 1033 12.76 -5.11 43.36
C VAL A 1033 13.76 -4.43 44.31
N ASP A 1034 13.60 -3.13 44.52
CA ASP A 1034 13.97 -2.42 45.75
C ASP A 1034 12.69 -1.77 46.32
N GLU A 1035 12.62 -1.65 47.64
CA GLU A 1035 11.46 -1.18 48.40
C GLU A 1035 11.60 0.31 48.82
N ASP A 1036 10.61 0.81 49.59
CA ASP A 1036 10.57 2.11 50.30
C ASP A 1036 10.47 3.40 49.45
N THR A 1037 9.74 4.45 49.86
CA THR A 1037 9.02 4.72 51.13
C THR A 1037 7.73 5.57 50.92
N CYS A 1038 6.90 5.62 51.97
CA CYS A 1038 5.83 6.56 52.40
C CYS A 1038 5.55 7.88 51.60
N GLU A 1039 4.36 8.52 51.64
CA GLU A 1039 3.45 8.74 52.80
C GLU A 1039 1.95 8.83 52.45
N ASP A 1040 1.14 8.44 53.45
CA ASP A 1040 -0.25 8.79 53.82
C ASP A 1040 -1.07 9.81 53.01
N ASN A 1041 -2.37 9.53 52.85
CA ASN A 1041 -3.41 10.21 53.66
C ASN A 1041 -4.78 9.50 53.65
N ASP A 1042 -5.51 9.60 54.77
CA ASP A 1042 -6.72 8.84 55.10
C ASP A 1042 -8.04 9.56 54.70
N GLY A 1043 -9.09 8.80 54.32
CA GLY A 1043 -10.24 9.35 53.55
C GLY A 1043 -11.67 9.18 54.10
N LYS A 1044 -11.89 8.34 55.13
CA LYS A 1044 -13.17 8.04 55.82
C LYS A 1044 -14.23 7.17 55.09
N LYS A 1045 -15.16 6.64 55.90
CA LYS A 1045 -16.17 5.59 55.63
C LYS A 1045 -17.59 6.06 55.95
N SER A 1046 -18.62 5.42 55.36
CA SER A 1046 -19.93 5.02 55.95
C SER A 1046 -20.95 4.73 54.83
N SER A 1047 -22.07 4.01 55.05
CA SER A 1047 -22.37 2.68 55.63
C SER A 1047 -23.90 2.46 55.52
N GLU A 1048 -24.40 1.23 55.77
CA GLU A 1048 -25.84 0.89 55.94
C GLU A 1048 -26.78 1.04 54.71
N GLU A 1049 -27.92 0.33 54.59
CA GLU A 1049 -28.28 -1.07 54.93
C GLU A 1049 -29.55 -1.49 54.11
N LEU A 1050 -30.33 -2.51 54.54
CA LEU A 1050 -31.41 -3.16 53.77
C LEU A 1050 -32.74 -3.24 54.58
N ASP A 1051 -33.93 -3.66 54.10
CA ASP A 1051 -34.33 -4.35 52.85
C ASP A 1051 -35.69 -3.85 52.25
N PRO A 1052 -36.89 -4.17 52.80
CA PRO A 1052 -37.91 -4.78 51.93
C PRO A 1052 -39.22 -3.99 51.66
N ASN A 1053 -39.78 -4.25 50.47
CA ASN A 1053 -41.22 -4.36 50.13
C ASN A 1053 -42.23 -3.26 50.55
N GLY A 1054 -42.86 -2.55 49.57
CA GLY A 1054 -44.21 -1.98 49.81
C GLY A 1054 -44.78 -0.87 48.89
N LYS A 1055 -45.34 -1.25 47.73
CA LYS A 1055 -46.42 -0.56 46.93
C LYS A 1055 -46.88 0.88 47.27
N MET A 1056 -46.77 1.78 46.27
CA MET A 1056 -47.75 2.80 45.76
C MET A 1056 -48.67 3.60 46.71
N PRO A 1057 -48.86 4.92 46.46
CA PRO A 1057 -50.10 5.33 45.76
C PRO A 1057 -50.01 6.52 44.74
N LYS A 1058 -51.13 6.73 44.05
CA LYS A 1058 -51.49 7.80 43.07
C LYS A 1058 -51.90 9.13 43.77
N GLU A 1059 -52.23 10.27 43.13
CA GLU A 1059 -52.35 10.65 41.69
C GLU A 1059 -51.75 12.08 41.40
N LEU A 1060 -52.36 13.24 41.00
CA LEU A 1060 -53.72 13.65 40.57
C LEU A 1060 -53.72 14.98 39.74
N LEU A 1061 -53.69 14.91 38.40
CA LEU A 1061 -54.14 15.89 37.36
C LEU A 1061 -53.84 17.42 37.39
N ARG A 1062 -53.38 17.93 36.23
CA ARG A 1062 -54.03 18.93 35.30
C ARG A 1062 -53.08 19.24 34.11
N LYS A 1063 -53.48 19.57 32.87
CA LYS A 1063 -54.76 20.08 32.32
C LYS A 1063 -54.99 19.68 30.83
N PHE A 1064 -56.24 19.85 30.38
CA PHE A 1064 -56.86 19.66 29.06
C PHE A 1064 -56.28 20.47 27.85
N VAL A 1065 -56.66 20.30 26.55
CA VAL A 1065 -57.12 19.17 25.69
C VAL A 1065 -57.41 19.68 24.23
N LYS A 1066 -57.70 18.77 23.27
CA LYS A 1066 -58.08 18.93 21.83
C LYS A 1066 -56.88 19.03 20.85
N GLY A 1067 -56.85 18.33 19.71
CA GLY A 1067 -57.74 17.29 19.14
C GLY A 1067 -57.30 16.93 17.70
N GLY A 1068 -57.81 15.90 17.01
CA GLY A 1068 -58.72 14.81 17.39
C GLY A 1068 -59.30 14.07 16.16
N GLN A 1069 -59.58 12.76 16.29
CA GLN A 1069 -60.21 11.86 15.29
C GLN A 1069 -59.37 11.57 14.00
N SER A 1070 -59.49 10.42 13.30
CA SER A 1070 -60.33 9.22 13.50
C SER A 1070 -59.60 7.90 13.16
N GLN A 1071 -59.71 6.91 14.05
CA GLN A 1071 -59.60 5.47 13.74
C GLN A 1071 -60.94 4.95 13.16
N THR A 1072 -61.13 3.75 12.58
CA THR A 1072 -60.31 2.65 11.99
C THR A 1072 -61.28 1.72 11.24
N ARG A 1073 -60.77 0.78 10.41
CA ARG A 1073 -61.22 -0.63 10.44
C ARG A 1073 -60.22 -1.56 9.72
N PRO A 1074 -59.85 -2.71 10.30
CA PRO A 1074 -59.07 -3.74 9.61
C PRO A 1074 -60.01 -4.71 8.87
N TYR A 1075 -59.47 -5.43 7.88
CA TYR A 1075 -60.00 -6.72 7.44
C TYR A 1075 -58.84 -7.67 7.11
N SER A 1076 -59.05 -8.94 7.43
CA SER A 1076 -58.11 -10.05 7.23
C SER A 1076 -58.42 -10.84 5.96
N MET A 1077 -57.37 -11.21 5.23
CA MET A 1077 -57.18 -12.54 4.64
C MET A 1077 -55.70 -12.75 4.33
#